data_AF-A0A2E0TM17-F1
#
_entry.id   AF-A0A2E0TM17-F1
#
_cell.length_a   1.000
_cell.length_b   1.000
_cell.length_c   1.000
_cell.angle_alpha   90.00
_cell.angle_beta   90.00
_cell.angle_gamma   90.00
#
_symmetry.space_group_name_H-M   'P 1'
#
loop_
_entity.id
_entity.type
_entity.pdbx_description
1 polymer ?
#
loop_
_entity_poly.entity_id
_entity_poly.type
_entity_poly.pdbx_seq_one_letter_code
_entity_poly.pdbx_strand_id
1 'polypeptide(L)'
;MPGDCLAPTAPDPSGTDVWDDSAGRATVAVTDRDTCARTYTLTTTAILRDGRPDNPRIVRERAGDPITRTGNDFFDALHALAQEEVRELSVSEIRDGAFNEGAGVPCGTGGCFETGRLWNYVWTRDTAYAVDLGLAAMDTTRARNSLEFKLSERRGGGDLQIVQDTGTGGSYPISTDRVSWALGAEELLAHLDGADREAFAARAYEALRNTVEHDREVVWDPNDGLYRGEQSFLDWREQTYPEWTAGDVVHIGMSKALNTNLLHYRALAITADLAAEAGESAAEARYRGWADALRASIRDAFWIEEEGLFSTYITTTLDPAPVRRYDLLGSAFAVLFGVASEAQAERILASYPHYGPGAVVVWPQQQDTPIYHNRGEWPFVTAYWLRAAKAARNDAVTGRMVRALMRGAAVNLSNMENFEAATGLPWKDEGDFSGPVVNSQRQLWSVAGYLSMVHHTIFGLEAEADGLHVRPYLTADLRETLFAGTDQLVLNDFPYRGRRVTVVLNLPASGGSGSYAVEGLTLNGAAVTGDLLPGAMLEAENVVEVTLGSPSGAATLRDVDDSDYRSVFGPRTPRITGITESGGQLTLGLMRRMEAPADVSWRIYRDGEVVADELPGGTTSWTDPDWDASSERSPCYTAELTFTASGNHSQHAPAFCWWGPGASRITTIDASAMANVGGTGVTNHGRFHYQDWGDAGHTLTASGFTAAQSGTHLVQVTFGNGAGSINTGITCGHKRAQVIDEGTDEVVGEGFLMMPHLGEWGRWEDSSFVEAELVAGRSYRVVLSGDARSVNMSSFSHFESYTGGLGGSSGVFERVNIAELKLLAR
;
A
#
# COMPACT_ATOMS: atom_id res chain seq x y z
N MET A 1 -34.80 -29.27 8.84
CA MET A 1 -33.59 -30.10 9.06
C MET A 1 -32.46 -29.29 8.49
N PRO A 2 -31.36 -29.01 9.20
CA PRO A 2 -30.19 -28.44 8.53
C PRO A 2 -29.85 -29.41 7.39
N GLY A 3 -29.72 -28.93 6.16
CA GLY A 3 -29.35 -29.76 5.03
C GLY A 3 -28.00 -30.43 5.33
N ASP A 4 -27.88 -31.71 5.01
CA ASP A 4 -26.61 -32.42 5.18
C ASP A 4 -25.53 -31.72 4.34
N CYS A 5 -24.42 -31.33 4.96
CA CYS A 5 -23.24 -30.85 4.27
C CYS A 5 -22.65 -31.97 3.40
N LEU A 6 -22.10 -31.59 2.26
CA LEU A 6 -21.38 -32.52 1.39
C LEU A 6 -19.98 -32.79 1.95
N ALA A 7 -19.51 -34.01 1.76
CA ALA A 7 -18.18 -34.46 2.14
C ALA A 7 -17.55 -35.29 1.01
N PRO A 8 -16.21 -35.31 0.90
CA PRO A 8 -15.51 -36.18 -0.05
C PRO A 8 -15.86 -37.65 0.14
N THR A 9 -15.84 -38.41 -0.97
CA THR A 9 -16.03 -39.86 -0.92
C THR A 9 -14.77 -40.55 -0.41
N ALA A 10 -14.84 -41.20 0.76
CA ALA A 10 -13.76 -42.02 1.36
C ALA A 10 -12.38 -41.33 1.47
N PRO A 11 -12.28 -40.11 2.05
CA PRO A 11 -10.99 -39.46 2.25
C PRO A 11 -10.12 -40.24 3.26
N ASP A 12 -8.82 -40.27 3.04
CA ASP A 12 -7.80 -40.75 3.97
C ASP A 12 -7.09 -39.54 4.64
N PRO A 13 -7.47 -39.16 5.86
CA PRO A 13 -6.86 -38.03 6.58
C PRO A 13 -5.55 -38.41 7.28
N SER A 14 -5.02 -39.63 7.08
CA SER A 14 -3.84 -40.11 7.81
C SER A 14 -2.64 -39.18 7.66
N GLY A 15 -2.12 -38.68 8.78
CA GLY A 15 -0.95 -37.79 8.82
C GLY A 15 -1.22 -36.33 8.46
N THR A 16 -2.49 -35.96 8.21
CA THR A 16 -2.88 -34.57 7.95
C THR A 16 -3.15 -33.75 9.22
N ASP A 17 -3.00 -34.38 10.39
CA ASP A 17 -3.27 -33.85 11.72
C ASP A 17 -2.04 -33.24 12.42
N VAL A 18 -0.90 -33.20 11.71
CA VAL A 18 0.39 -32.72 12.22
C VAL A 18 1.06 -31.78 11.22
N TRP A 19 1.54 -30.64 11.71
CA TRP A 19 2.50 -29.79 11.02
C TRP A 19 3.78 -29.74 11.86
N ASP A 20 4.95 -29.99 11.27
CA ASP A 20 6.22 -30.07 12.00
C ASP A 20 7.34 -29.38 11.21
N ASP A 21 7.84 -28.26 11.72
CA ASP A 21 8.96 -27.53 11.12
C ASP A 21 9.90 -26.89 12.16
N SER A 22 10.87 -26.10 11.70
CA SER A 22 11.89 -25.47 12.55
C SER A 22 11.35 -24.51 13.61
N ALA A 23 10.14 -23.97 13.45
CA ALA A 23 9.48 -23.15 14.46
C ALA A 23 8.79 -23.98 15.55
N GLY A 24 8.45 -25.25 15.25
CA GLY A 24 7.82 -26.17 16.17
C GLY A 24 6.82 -27.11 15.52
N ARG A 25 6.19 -27.92 16.37
CA ARG A 25 5.18 -28.90 15.99
C ARG A 25 3.79 -28.42 16.39
N ALA A 26 2.89 -28.30 15.42
CA ALA A 26 1.47 -28.07 15.64
C ALA A 26 0.67 -29.36 15.37
N THR A 27 -0.42 -29.57 16.12
CA THR A 27 -1.33 -30.71 15.89
C THR A 27 -2.79 -30.29 15.97
N VAL A 28 -3.67 -31.05 15.31
CA VAL A 28 -5.11 -30.87 15.38
C VAL A 28 -5.81 -32.16 15.80
N ALA A 29 -6.71 -32.07 16.78
CA ALA A 29 -7.64 -33.13 17.09
C ALA A 29 -9.06 -32.74 16.66
N VAL A 30 -9.68 -33.58 15.83
CA VAL A 30 -11.05 -33.38 15.32
C VAL A 30 -12.04 -34.16 16.18
N THR A 31 -13.00 -33.47 16.77
CA THR A 31 -14.16 -34.05 17.46
C THR A 31 -15.38 -33.94 16.54
N ASP A 32 -16.29 -34.91 16.61
CA ASP A 32 -17.52 -34.96 15.82
C ASP A 32 -17.27 -35.02 14.30
N ARG A 33 -16.24 -35.76 13.87
CA ARG A 33 -15.79 -35.88 12.47
C ARG A 33 -16.90 -36.21 11.47
N ASP A 34 -17.84 -37.04 11.89
CA ASP A 34 -18.96 -37.53 11.09
C ASP A 34 -20.14 -36.54 11.02
N THR A 35 -20.02 -35.38 11.66
CA THR A 35 -21.04 -34.33 11.65
C THR A 35 -20.65 -33.17 10.75
N CYS A 36 -21.64 -32.36 10.37
CA CYS A 36 -21.41 -31.17 9.58
C CYS A 36 -20.76 -30.01 10.32
N ALA A 37 -20.82 -29.97 11.65
CA ALA A 37 -20.14 -28.94 12.41
C ALA A 37 -19.10 -29.62 13.31
N ARG A 38 -17.83 -29.55 12.92
CA ARG A 38 -16.71 -30.14 13.66
C ARG A 38 -16.20 -29.18 14.72
N THR A 39 -15.61 -29.78 15.76
CA THR A 39 -14.79 -29.06 16.73
C THR A 39 -13.33 -29.45 16.56
N TYR A 40 -12.46 -28.47 16.43
CA TYR A 40 -11.02 -28.65 16.29
C TYR A 40 -10.31 -28.21 17.57
N THR A 41 -9.41 -29.04 18.07
CA THR A 41 -8.48 -28.67 19.15
C THR A 41 -7.09 -28.55 18.55
N LEU A 42 -6.62 -27.33 18.40
CA LEU A 42 -5.31 -27.00 17.86
C LEU A 42 -4.29 -26.86 19.01
N THR A 43 -3.12 -27.45 18.87
CA THR A 43 -1.99 -27.28 19.80
C THR A 43 -0.71 -26.95 19.04
N THR A 44 0.23 -26.29 19.71
CA THR A 44 1.56 -26.02 19.14
C THR A 44 2.66 -26.13 20.20
N THR A 45 3.86 -26.50 19.79
CA THR A 45 5.07 -26.38 20.62
C THR A 45 5.88 -25.11 20.30
N ALA A 46 5.46 -24.33 19.29
CA ALA A 46 6.11 -23.09 18.93
C ALA A 46 5.93 -22.03 20.02
N ILE A 47 6.86 -21.06 20.07
CA ILE A 47 6.76 -19.92 20.99
C ILE A 47 5.67 -18.97 20.46
N LEU A 48 4.58 -18.87 21.22
CA LEU A 48 3.49 -17.95 20.93
C LEU A 48 3.83 -16.53 21.37
N ARG A 49 3.65 -15.56 20.47
CA ARG A 49 3.85 -14.13 20.77
C ARG A 49 2.92 -13.72 21.92
N ASP A 50 3.48 -13.04 22.93
CA ASP A 50 2.79 -12.62 24.15
C ASP A 50 2.09 -13.74 24.93
N GLY A 51 2.44 -15.01 24.67
CA GLY A 51 1.75 -16.17 25.25
C GLY A 51 0.29 -16.29 24.80
N ARG A 52 -0.05 -15.82 23.59
CA ARG A 52 -1.40 -15.80 23.03
C ARG A 52 -1.41 -16.47 21.64
N PRO A 53 -2.49 -17.16 21.23
CA PRO A 53 -3.71 -17.50 21.99
C PRO A 53 -3.44 -18.51 23.11
N ASP A 54 -4.50 -18.90 23.81
CA ASP A 54 -4.48 -20.10 24.63
C ASP A 54 -4.04 -21.32 23.80
N ASN A 55 -3.30 -22.23 24.44
CA ASN A 55 -2.79 -23.46 23.85
C ASN A 55 -3.09 -24.62 24.81
N PRO A 56 -4.02 -25.54 24.46
CA PRO A 56 -4.73 -25.66 23.19
C PRO A 56 -5.70 -24.52 22.86
N ARG A 57 -5.87 -24.21 21.57
CA ARG A 57 -6.95 -23.37 21.04
C ARG A 57 -8.09 -24.27 20.53
N ILE A 58 -9.32 -24.01 20.97
CA ILE A 58 -10.51 -24.74 20.52
C ILE A 58 -11.28 -23.88 19.52
N VAL A 59 -11.57 -24.43 18.35
CA VAL A 59 -12.33 -23.78 17.28
C VAL A 59 -13.56 -24.64 16.96
N ARG A 60 -14.71 -23.99 16.77
CA ARG A 60 -15.99 -24.66 16.48
C ARG A 60 -16.60 -24.09 15.22
N GLU A 61 -16.90 -24.95 14.26
CA GLU A 61 -17.74 -24.60 13.11
C GLU A 61 -19.17 -24.32 13.60
N ARG A 62 -19.85 -23.35 12.97
CA ARG A 62 -21.23 -22.99 13.31
C ARG A 62 -22.13 -23.16 12.10
N ALA A 63 -23.39 -23.46 12.35
CA ALA A 63 -24.37 -23.61 11.29
C ALA A 63 -24.54 -22.29 10.51
N GLY A 64 -24.51 -22.38 9.17
CA GLY A 64 -24.64 -21.22 8.27
C GLY A 64 -23.31 -20.57 7.89
N ASP A 65 -22.21 -20.96 8.54
CA ASP A 65 -20.87 -20.59 8.09
C ASP A 65 -20.43 -21.47 6.92
N PRO A 66 -19.63 -20.96 5.98
CA PRO A 66 -18.93 -21.79 5.01
C PRO A 66 -18.06 -22.83 5.72
N ILE A 67 -18.08 -24.09 5.28
CA ILE A 67 -17.20 -25.12 5.88
C ILE A 67 -16.47 -25.92 4.82
N THR A 68 -15.20 -26.20 5.07
CA THR A 68 -14.37 -27.00 4.17
C THR A 68 -14.35 -28.47 4.60
N ARG A 69 -14.39 -29.37 3.62
CA ARG A 69 -14.14 -30.80 3.76
C ARG A 69 -13.15 -31.20 2.68
N THR A 70 -11.87 -31.12 2.99
CA THR A 70 -10.77 -31.32 2.02
C THR A 70 -10.06 -32.65 2.18
N GLY A 71 -10.43 -33.45 3.19
CA GLY A 71 -9.67 -34.64 3.55
C GLY A 71 -8.32 -34.34 4.23
N ASN A 72 -7.99 -33.05 4.44
CA ASN A 72 -6.83 -32.60 5.20
C ASN A 72 -7.30 -31.91 6.49
N ASP A 73 -7.01 -32.53 7.63
CA ASP A 73 -7.50 -32.06 8.93
C ASP A 73 -6.98 -30.65 9.28
N PHE A 74 -5.72 -30.34 8.95
CA PHE A 74 -5.16 -29.01 9.19
C PHE A 74 -5.81 -27.96 8.29
N PHE A 75 -6.00 -28.24 7.00
CA PHE A 75 -6.62 -27.28 6.09
C PHE A 75 -8.05 -26.91 6.55
N ASP A 76 -8.85 -27.93 6.89
CA ASP A 76 -10.22 -27.73 7.38
C ASP A 76 -10.24 -26.96 8.71
N ALA A 77 -9.36 -27.30 9.66
CA ALA A 77 -9.27 -26.66 10.96
C ALA A 77 -8.81 -25.20 10.92
N LEU A 78 -7.86 -24.89 10.03
CA LEU A 78 -7.34 -23.53 9.87
C LEU A 78 -8.32 -22.63 9.10
N HIS A 79 -9.11 -23.19 8.18
CA HIS A 79 -10.24 -22.45 7.60
C HIS A 79 -11.31 -22.13 8.66
N ALA A 80 -11.64 -23.09 9.52
CA ALA A 80 -12.53 -22.83 10.67
C ALA A 80 -11.94 -21.80 11.65
N LEU A 81 -10.61 -21.81 11.85
CA LEU A 81 -9.90 -20.82 12.67
C LEU A 81 -10.05 -19.40 12.09
N ALA A 82 -9.84 -19.22 10.78
CA ALA A 82 -10.02 -17.93 10.13
C ALA A 82 -11.45 -17.40 10.34
N GLN A 83 -12.47 -18.26 10.22
CA GLN A 83 -13.85 -17.87 10.47
C GLN A 83 -14.16 -17.53 11.92
N GLU A 84 -13.55 -18.24 12.88
CA GLU A 84 -13.65 -17.85 14.29
C GLU A 84 -13.00 -16.48 14.52
N GLU A 85 -11.88 -16.19 13.89
CA GLU A 85 -11.23 -14.88 14.00
C GLU A 85 -12.01 -13.76 13.29
N VAL A 86 -12.74 -14.02 12.19
CA VAL A 86 -13.73 -13.07 11.64
C VAL A 86 -14.76 -12.69 12.70
N ARG A 87 -15.24 -13.65 13.48
CA ARG A 87 -16.20 -13.38 14.57
C ARG A 87 -15.57 -12.63 15.73
N GLU A 88 -14.34 -12.95 16.09
CA GLU A 88 -13.60 -12.22 17.12
C GLU A 88 -13.37 -10.75 16.72
N LEU A 89 -13.24 -10.47 15.42
CA LEU A 89 -13.10 -9.12 14.86
C LEU A 89 -14.44 -8.42 14.57
N SER A 90 -15.56 -9.13 14.70
CA SER A 90 -16.91 -8.61 14.46
C SER A 90 -17.46 -7.97 15.73
N VAL A 91 -17.43 -6.64 15.80
CA VAL A 91 -17.76 -5.88 17.01
C VAL A 91 -18.98 -4.96 16.83
N SER A 92 -19.65 -4.62 17.93
CA SER A 92 -20.72 -3.62 17.94
C SER A 92 -20.23 -2.19 18.20
N GLU A 93 -19.02 -2.05 18.73
CA GLU A 93 -18.36 -0.79 19.03
C GLU A 93 -16.85 -0.91 18.78
N ILE A 94 -16.23 0.21 18.42
CA ILE A 94 -14.78 0.34 18.19
C ILE A 94 -14.16 1.39 19.09
N ARG A 95 -12.85 1.32 19.31
CA ARG A 95 -12.09 2.14 20.26
C ARG A 95 -10.69 2.43 19.73
N ASP A 96 -10.26 3.67 19.88
CA ASP A 96 -8.87 4.08 19.63
C ASP A 96 -8.48 5.21 20.59
N GLY A 97 -7.25 5.24 21.07
CA GLY A 97 -6.81 6.27 22.02
C GLY A 97 -6.77 7.68 21.43
N ALA A 98 -6.62 7.80 20.11
CA ALA A 98 -6.60 9.06 19.39
C ALA A 98 -8.01 9.57 19.02
N PHE A 99 -9.08 8.83 19.34
CA PHE A 99 -10.46 9.22 19.06
C PHE A 99 -11.34 9.08 20.29
N ASN A 100 -12.23 10.05 20.49
CA ASN A 100 -13.27 10.04 21.52
C ASN A 100 -12.72 9.74 22.94
N GLU A 101 -11.49 10.19 23.23
CA GLU A 101 -10.78 9.93 24.49
C GLU A 101 -10.67 8.41 24.84
N GLY A 102 -10.66 7.54 23.82
CA GLY A 102 -10.64 6.08 23.99
C GLY A 102 -12.00 5.46 24.35
N ALA A 103 -13.08 6.25 24.40
CA ALA A 103 -14.42 5.75 24.62
C ALA A 103 -14.97 5.05 23.36
N GLY A 104 -15.84 4.05 23.58
CA GLY A 104 -16.42 3.25 22.51
C GLY A 104 -17.27 4.09 21.54
N VAL A 105 -17.08 3.85 20.25
CA VAL A 105 -17.86 4.41 19.15
C VAL A 105 -18.78 3.32 18.61
N PRO A 106 -20.11 3.45 18.72
CA PRO A 106 -21.05 2.46 18.20
C PRO A 106 -20.98 2.34 16.69
N CYS A 107 -20.99 1.10 16.17
CA CYS A 107 -20.93 0.83 14.73
C CYS A 107 -22.31 0.71 14.05
N GLY A 108 -23.39 1.03 14.77
CA GLY A 108 -24.75 0.90 14.25
C GLY A 108 -25.27 -0.54 14.18
N THR A 109 -26.43 -0.71 13.54
CA THR A 109 -27.05 -2.04 13.36
C THR A 109 -26.20 -2.88 12.43
N GLY A 110 -25.95 -4.13 12.80
CA GLY A 110 -25.03 -5.02 12.06
C GLY A 110 -23.57 -4.88 12.50
N GLY A 111 -23.17 -3.77 13.14
CA GLY A 111 -21.81 -3.59 13.65
C GLY A 111 -20.74 -3.35 12.57
N CYS A 112 -19.47 -3.40 12.95
CA CYS A 112 -18.31 -3.17 12.09
C CYS A 112 -17.23 -4.24 12.34
N PHE A 113 -16.17 -4.23 11.54
CA PHE A 113 -14.94 -4.99 11.78
C PHE A 113 -13.92 -4.12 12.52
N GLU A 114 -13.38 -4.60 13.64
CA GLU A 114 -12.13 -4.05 14.18
C GLU A 114 -10.92 -4.66 13.45
N THR A 115 -9.80 -3.96 13.43
CA THR A 115 -8.67 -4.29 12.54
C THR A 115 -7.69 -5.31 13.13
N GLY A 116 -7.71 -5.53 14.43
CA GLY A 116 -6.95 -6.60 15.06
C GLY A 116 -7.00 -6.57 16.58
N ARG A 117 -6.40 -7.56 17.25
CA ARG A 117 -6.29 -7.57 18.72
C ARG A 117 -5.62 -6.31 19.28
N LEU A 118 -4.62 -5.78 18.59
CA LEU A 118 -3.90 -4.55 18.99
C LEU A 118 -4.52 -3.28 18.38
N TRP A 119 -5.47 -3.43 17.46
CA TRP A 119 -6.05 -2.36 16.67
C TRP A 119 -7.58 -2.43 16.75
N ASN A 120 -8.16 -1.87 17.81
CA ASN A 120 -9.60 -1.99 18.09
C ASN A 120 -10.47 -0.96 17.34
N TYR A 121 -9.99 -0.46 16.21
CA TYR A 121 -10.62 0.59 15.40
C TYR A 121 -10.84 0.16 13.96
N VAL A 122 -11.57 0.97 13.19
CA VAL A 122 -11.70 0.86 11.73
C VAL A 122 -10.67 1.78 11.09
N TRP A 123 -9.71 1.20 10.36
CA TRP A 123 -8.74 1.91 9.52
C TRP A 123 -9.11 1.74 8.04
N THR A 124 -8.92 2.79 7.23
CA THR A 124 -9.40 2.90 5.84
C THR A 124 -8.78 1.82 4.99
N ARG A 125 -7.44 1.82 4.96
CA ARG A 125 -6.66 0.84 4.22
C ARG A 125 -6.97 -0.57 4.74
N ASP A 126 -7.06 -0.72 6.05
CA ASP A 126 -7.24 -2.02 6.66
C ASP A 126 -8.52 -2.73 6.30
N THR A 127 -9.60 -1.99 6.43
CA THR A 127 -10.93 -2.47 6.09
C THR A 127 -11.00 -2.75 4.60
N ALA A 128 -10.45 -1.86 3.76
CA ALA A 128 -10.57 -1.96 2.32
C ALA A 128 -9.96 -3.25 1.78
N TYR A 129 -8.71 -3.53 2.13
CA TYR A 129 -8.03 -4.73 1.64
C TYR A 129 -8.60 -6.02 2.24
N ALA A 130 -9.09 -6.00 3.50
CA ALA A 130 -9.72 -7.18 4.09
C ALA A 130 -11.10 -7.47 3.47
N VAL A 131 -11.87 -6.44 3.14
CA VAL A 131 -13.14 -6.58 2.41
C VAL A 131 -12.89 -7.16 1.02
N ASP A 132 -11.90 -6.63 0.28
CA ASP A 132 -11.46 -7.16 -1.02
C ASP A 132 -10.98 -8.62 -0.95
N LEU A 133 -10.21 -8.97 0.09
CA LEU A 133 -9.64 -10.32 0.20
C LEU A 133 -10.67 -11.39 0.54
N GLY A 134 -11.72 -11.07 1.30
CA GLY A 134 -12.77 -12.05 1.55
C GLY A 134 -13.87 -11.68 2.54
N LEU A 135 -13.79 -10.54 3.24
CA LEU A 135 -14.82 -10.19 4.23
C LEU A 135 -16.14 -9.70 3.62
N ALA A 136 -16.13 -9.24 2.36
CA ALA A 136 -17.35 -8.84 1.66
C ALA A 136 -18.39 -9.97 1.63
N ALA A 137 -17.95 -11.20 1.33
CA ALA A 137 -18.81 -12.37 1.30
C ALA A 137 -19.31 -12.77 2.69
N MET A 138 -18.48 -12.63 3.73
CA MET A 138 -18.77 -13.16 5.07
C MET A 138 -19.86 -12.38 5.80
N ASP A 139 -19.86 -11.05 5.70
CA ASP A 139 -20.87 -10.18 6.32
C ASP A 139 -20.96 -8.85 5.56
N THR A 140 -21.82 -8.80 4.53
CA THR A 140 -21.98 -7.63 3.65
C THR A 140 -22.44 -6.38 4.40
N THR A 141 -23.26 -6.54 5.45
CA THR A 141 -23.74 -5.42 6.27
C THR A 141 -22.59 -4.80 7.06
N ARG A 142 -21.77 -5.65 7.70
CA ARG A 142 -20.61 -5.21 8.46
C ARG A 142 -19.51 -4.63 7.57
N ALA A 143 -19.29 -5.22 6.40
CA ALA A 143 -18.38 -4.69 5.39
C ALA A 143 -18.81 -3.27 4.96
N ARG A 144 -20.11 -3.08 4.63
CA ARG A 144 -20.67 -1.74 4.32
C ARG A 144 -20.43 -0.77 5.46
N ASN A 145 -20.84 -1.10 6.68
CA ASN A 145 -20.72 -0.20 7.83
C ASN A 145 -19.26 0.22 8.08
N SER A 146 -18.32 -0.73 7.94
CA SER A 146 -16.89 -0.46 8.15
C SER A 146 -16.32 0.44 7.06
N LEU A 147 -16.70 0.24 5.80
CA LEU A 147 -16.31 1.12 4.70
C LEU A 147 -16.94 2.51 4.84
N GLU A 148 -18.25 2.60 5.12
CA GLU A 148 -18.95 3.87 5.24
C GLU A 148 -18.50 4.70 6.45
N PHE A 149 -17.98 4.05 7.51
CA PHE A 149 -17.36 4.74 8.64
C PHE A 149 -16.18 5.64 8.22
N LYS A 150 -15.53 5.30 7.09
CA LYS A 150 -14.41 6.05 6.51
C LYS A 150 -14.81 7.01 5.40
N LEU A 151 -16.11 7.30 5.29
CA LEU A 151 -16.63 8.39 4.48
C LEU A 151 -17.03 9.55 5.38
N SER A 152 -16.64 10.76 5.00
CA SER A 152 -17.00 11.97 5.74
C SER A 152 -17.30 13.13 4.81
N GLU A 153 -18.33 13.89 5.17
CA GLU A 153 -18.51 15.25 4.68
C GLU A 153 -17.53 16.21 5.39
N ARG A 154 -17.38 17.40 4.81
CA ARG A 154 -16.71 18.52 5.46
C ARG A 154 -17.47 18.96 6.71
N ARG A 155 -16.77 19.59 7.65
CA ARG A 155 -17.44 20.32 8.74
C ARG A 155 -18.33 21.40 8.13
N GLY A 156 -19.63 21.32 8.37
CA GLY A 156 -20.63 22.19 7.74
C GLY A 156 -21.42 21.55 6.59
N GLY A 157 -21.07 20.32 6.20
CA GLY A 157 -21.84 19.49 5.27
C GLY A 157 -21.34 19.51 3.82
N GLY A 158 -21.69 18.46 3.08
CA GLY A 158 -21.33 18.26 1.66
C GLY A 158 -19.88 17.84 1.42
N ASP A 159 -19.54 17.66 0.13
CA ASP A 159 -18.22 17.16 -0.31
C ASP A 159 -17.83 15.87 0.44
N LEU A 160 -18.74 14.88 0.38
CA LEU A 160 -18.51 13.54 0.95
C LEU A 160 -17.26 12.95 0.28
N GLN A 161 -16.25 12.61 1.08
CA GLN A 161 -15.00 12.01 0.60
C GLN A 161 -14.60 10.83 1.46
N ILE A 162 -13.70 10.03 0.92
CA ILE A 162 -12.94 9.06 1.68
C ILE A 162 -11.92 9.81 2.55
N VAL A 163 -11.82 9.46 3.84
CA VAL A 163 -10.85 10.09 4.75
C VAL A 163 -9.56 9.28 4.84
N GLN A 164 -8.43 10.01 4.94
CA GLN A 164 -7.12 9.43 5.20
C GLN A 164 -6.95 9.19 6.70
N ASP A 165 -6.38 8.06 7.07
CA ASP A 165 -6.06 7.75 8.46
C ASP A 165 -4.97 8.66 9.03
N THR A 166 -4.87 8.77 10.35
CA THR A 166 -3.76 9.51 10.98
C THR A 166 -2.42 8.92 10.54
N GLY A 167 -1.44 9.74 10.18
CA GLY A 167 -0.22 9.21 9.58
C GLY A 167 0.93 10.22 9.49
N THR A 168 1.97 9.83 8.74
CA THR A 168 3.21 10.59 8.57
C THR A 168 2.95 12.07 8.26
N GLY A 169 3.64 12.96 8.97
CA GLY A 169 3.60 14.40 8.73
C GLY A 169 2.25 15.07 8.98
N GLY A 170 1.32 14.42 9.68
CA GLY A 170 -0.05 14.91 9.85
C GLY A 170 -1.01 14.39 8.79
N SER A 171 -0.72 13.23 8.20
CA SER A 171 -1.55 12.49 7.24
C SER A 171 -1.63 13.18 5.88
N TYR A 172 -2.81 13.35 5.30
CA TYR A 172 -3.01 13.95 3.99
C TYR A 172 -2.55 15.42 3.96
N PRO A 173 -1.81 15.86 2.93
CA PRO A 173 -1.50 15.16 1.67
C PRO A 173 -0.15 14.40 1.63
N ILE A 174 0.49 14.10 2.77
CA ILE A 174 1.72 13.29 2.78
C ILE A 174 1.42 11.84 2.43
N SER A 175 0.38 11.28 3.03
CA SER A 175 -0.18 9.98 2.63
C SER A 175 -1.46 10.22 1.83
N THR A 176 -1.60 9.51 0.71
CA THR A 176 -2.71 9.68 -0.26
C THR A 176 -3.39 8.36 -0.59
N ASP A 177 -3.05 7.27 0.12
CA ASP A 177 -3.53 5.92 -0.14
C ASP A 177 -4.94 5.62 0.40
N ARG A 178 -5.67 6.63 0.92
CA ARG A 178 -7.11 6.54 1.24
C ARG A 178 -7.94 5.97 0.10
N VAL A 179 -7.50 6.16 -1.14
CA VAL A 179 -8.13 5.59 -2.34
C VAL A 179 -8.12 4.06 -2.37
N SER A 180 -7.35 3.37 -1.52
CA SER A 180 -7.47 1.93 -1.27
C SER A 180 -8.89 1.48 -0.95
N TRP A 181 -9.69 2.36 -0.32
CA TRP A 181 -11.11 2.18 -0.08
C TRP A 181 -11.89 1.70 -1.31
N ALA A 182 -11.48 2.14 -2.51
CA ALA A 182 -12.12 1.77 -3.77
C ALA A 182 -12.13 0.24 -3.99
N LEU A 183 -11.08 -0.49 -3.60
CA LEU A 183 -10.99 -1.94 -3.77
C LEU A 183 -12.06 -2.66 -2.95
N GLY A 184 -12.15 -2.33 -1.66
CA GLY A 184 -13.17 -2.90 -0.78
C GLY A 184 -14.59 -2.53 -1.23
N ALA A 185 -14.79 -1.33 -1.77
CA ALA A 185 -16.09 -0.90 -2.28
C ALA A 185 -16.50 -1.66 -3.55
N GLU A 186 -15.57 -1.87 -4.48
CA GLU A 186 -15.82 -2.66 -5.69
C GLU A 186 -16.19 -4.11 -5.35
N GLU A 187 -15.40 -4.77 -4.50
CA GLU A 187 -15.70 -6.14 -4.06
C GLU A 187 -17.06 -6.19 -3.35
N LEU A 188 -17.35 -5.27 -2.43
CA LEU A 188 -18.65 -5.24 -1.76
C LEU A 188 -19.81 -5.05 -2.74
N LEU A 189 -19.67 -4.20 -3.76
CA LEU A 189 -20.68 -4.04 -4.81
C LEU A 189 -20.97 -5.34 -5.56
N ALA A 190 -19.97 -6.20 -5.74
CA ALA A 190 -20.14 -7.50 -6.37
C ALA A 190 -20.95 -8.48 -5.50
N HIS A 191 -20.92 -8.34 -4.16
CA HIS A 191 -21.67 -9.18 -3.21
C HIS A 191 -23.06 -8.65 -2.82
N LEU A 192 -23.36 -7.39 -3.12
CA LEU A 192 -24.68 -6.79 -2.89
C LEU A 192 -25.63 -6.99 -4.08
N ASP A 193 -26.94 -6.89 -3.82
CA ASP A 193 -27.98 -6.85 -4.84
C ASP A 193 -29.12 -5.87 -4.49
N GLY A 194 -30.04 -5.68 -5.44
CA GLY A 194 -31.25 -4.89 -5.26
C GLY A 194 -31.02 -3.46 -4.75
N ALA A 195 -31.93 -3.00 -3.88
CA ALA A 195 -31.92 -1.64 -3.33
C ALA A 195 -30.67 -1.36 -2.48
N ASP A 196 -30.11 -2.38 -1.84
CA ASP A 196 -28.87 -2.23 -1.09
C ASP A 196 -27.73 -1.90 -2.05
N ARG A 197 -27.51 -2.70 -3.10
CA ARG A 197 -26.47 -2.40 -4.09
C ARG A 197 -26.64 -1.00 -4.68
N GLU A 198 -27.84 -0.63 -5.10
CA GLU A 198 -28.14 0.68 -5.69
C GLU A 198 -27.75 1.83 -4.73
N ALA A 199 -28.13 1.73 -3.45
CA ALA A 199 -27.82 2.76 -2.46
C ALA A 199 -26.31 2.91 -2.22
N PHE A 200 -25.59 1.78 -2.13
CA PHE A 200 -24.14 1.81 -1.91
C PHE A 200 -23.38 2.26 -3.17
N ALA A 201 -23.82 1.87 -4.37
CA ALA A 201 -23.22 2.33 -5.63
C ALA A 201 -23.31 3.85 -5.77
N ALA A 202 -24.47 4.45 -5.47
CA ALA A 202 -24.66 5.90 -5.51
C ALA A 202 -23.74 6.62 -4.49
N ARG A 203 -23.65 6.09 -3.26
CA ARG A 203 -22.80 6.66 -2.21
C ARG A 203 -21.31 6.50 -2.50
N ALA A 204 -20.90 5.34 -3.01
CA ALA A 204 -19.53 5.07 -3.43
C ALA A 204 -19.12 5.98 -4.60
N TYR A 205 -20.01 6.18 -5.59
CA TYR A 205 -19.76 7.08 -6.71
C TYR A 205 -19.53 8.51 -6.24
N GLU A 206 -20.40 9.03 -5.37
CA GLU A 206 -20.25 10.38 -4.82
C GLU A 206 -18.91 10.54 -4.09
N ALA A 207 -18.58 9.62 -3.18
CA ALA A 207 -17.35 9.67 -2.40
C ALA A 207 -16.10 9.60 -3.28
N LEU A 208 -16.05 8.63 -4.22
CA LEU A 208 -14.93 8.45 -5.12
C LEU A 208 -14.76 9.65 -6.04
N ARG A 209 -15.84 10.13 -6.68
CA ARG A 209 -15.80 11.30 -7.56
C ARG A 209 -15.22 12.51 -6.85
N ASN A 210 -15.70 12.83 -5.65
CA ASN A 210 -15.22 13.98 -4.89
C ASN A 210 -13.75 13.80 -4.46
N THR A 211 -13.35 12.60 -4.06
CA THR A 211 -11.95 12.28 -3.71
C THR A 211 -11.01 12.38 -4.91
N VAL A 212 -11.31 11.74 -6.05
CA VAL A 212 -10.39 11.74 -7.21
C VAL A 212 -10.27 13.11 -7.88
N GLU A 213 -11.33 13.92 -7.88
CA GLU A 213 -11.29 15.31 -8.33
C GLU A 213 -10.47 16.20 -7.39
N HIS A 214 -10.58 15.97 -6.08
CA HIS A 214 -9.74 16.67 -5.09
C HIS A 214 -8.26 16.30 -5.26
N ASP A 215 -7.94 15.01 -5.35
CA ASP A 215 -6.56 14.53 -5.44
C ASP A 215 -5.89 14.93 -6.76
N ARG A 216 -6.67 15.02 -7.86
CA ARG A 216 -6.21 15.51 -9.16
C ARG A 216 -5.69 16.96 -9.11
N GLU A 217 -6.19 17.79 -8.20
CA GLU A 217 -5.75 19.18 -8.05
C GLU A 217 -4.59 19.32 -7.05
N VAL A 218 -4.55 18.49 -6.00
CA VAL A 218 -3.61 18.69 -4.88
C VAL A 218 -2.34 17.86 -5.01
N VAL A 219 -2.45 16.59 -5.40
CA VAL A 219 -1.34 15.62 -5.30
C VAL A 219 -0.94 14.99 -6.63
N TRP A 220 -1.71 15.19 -7.71
CA TRP A 220 -1.29 14.83 -9.05
C TRP A 220 -0.21 15.78 -9.58
N ASP A 221 0.83 15.22 -10.17
CA ASP A 221 1.94 15.96 -10.78
C ASP A 221 1.80 15.97 -12.31
N PRO A 222 1.54 17.13 -12.93
CA PRO A 222 1.41 17.21 -14.39
C PRO A 222 2.71 16.93 -15.14
N ASN A 223 3.87 16.96 -14.49
CA ASN A 223 5.17 16.81 -15.16
C ASN A 223 5.44 15.36 -15.60
N ASP A 224 5.00 14.38 -14.82
CA ASP A 224 5.13 12.95 -15.16
C ASP A 224 3.80 12.19 -15.13
N GLY A 225 2.70 12.85 -14.78
CA GLY A 225 1.37 12.27 -14.77
C GLY A 225 1.09 11.36 -13.57
N LEU A 226 1.99 11.31 -12.59
CA LEU A 226 1.86 10.48 -11.39
C LEU A 226 1.26 11.24 -10.21
N TYR A 227 0.80 10.51 -9.21
CA TYR A 227 0.33 11.03 -7.93
C TYR A 227 1.44 10.93 -6.88
N ARG A 228 1.59 12.01 -6.11
CA ARG A 228 2.49 12.07 -4.95
C ARG A 228 1.86 11.40 -3.72
N GLY A 229 2.71 10.90 -2.85
CA GLY A 229 2.35 10.41 -1.53
C GLY A 229 3.11 9.17 -1.10
N GLU A 230 3.03 8.92 0.20
CA GLU A 230 3.62 7.77 0.89
C GLU A 230 3.17 6.43 0.29
N GLN A 231 4.04 5.42 0.39
CA GLN A 231 3.66 4.02 0.12
C GLN A 231 2.54 3.57 1.05
N SER A 232 1.51 2.92 0.52
CA SER A 232 0.29 2.55 1.24
C SER A 232 0.52 1.84 2.58
N PHE A 233 0.66 0.51 2.59
CA PHE A 233 0.83 -0.22 3.85
C PHE A 233 2.25 -0.21 4.43
N LEU A 234 3.18 0.34 3.66
CA LEU A 234 4.61 0.42 3.96
C LEU A 234 4.95 1.79 4.55
N ASP A 235 4.08 2.28 5.44
CA ASP A 235 4.04 3.64 5.98
C ASP A 235 5.01 3.89 7.14
N TRP A 236 5.72 2.85 7.62
CA TRP A 236 6.84 3.04 8.52
C TRP A 236 8.08 3.42 7.72
N ARG A 237 8.14 4.69 7.34
CA ARG A 237 9.19 5.27 6.50
C ARG A 237 10.61 4.97 6.96
N GLU A 238 10.86 4.82 8.26
CA GLU A 238 12.16 4.43 8.82
C GLU A 238 12.62 3.03 8.36
N GLN A 239 11.71 2.23 7.79
CA GLN A 239 11.97 0.88 7.31
C GLN A 239 11.93 0.73 5.80
N THR A 240 11.24 1.61 5.10
CA THR A 240 10.87 1.41 3.69
C THR A 240 11.42 2.52 2.79
N TYR A 241 11.69 3.70 3.36
CA TYR A 241 12.33 4.83 2.69
C TYR A 241 13.82 4.94 3.06
N PRO A 242 14.60 5.78 2.36
CA PRO A 242 15.97 6.09 2.76
C PRO A 242 16.01 6.76 4.14
N GLU A 243 17.01 6.45 4.95
CA GLU A 243 17.07 6.90 6.35
C GLU A 243 17.10 8.43 6.53
N TRP A 244 17.48 9.17 5.49
CA TRP A 244 17.51 10.62 5.50
C TRP A 244 16.12 11.28 5.39
N THR A 245 15.09 10.55 4.97
CA THR A 245 13.70 11.05 4.94
C THR A 245 12.96 10.82 6.27
N ALA A 246 13.49 9.97 7.17
CA ALA A 246 12.85 9.61 8.43
C ALA A 246 12.50 10.85 9.30
N GLY A 247 13.41 11.82 9.34
CA GLY A 247 13.20 13.08 10.06
C GLY A 247 12.59 14.19 9.20
N ASP A 248 12.70 14.10 7.88
CA ASP A 248 12.25 15.09 6.91
C ASP A 248 11.21 14.49 5.96
N VAL A 249 9.97 14.51 6.44
CA VAL A 249 8.85 13.82 5.80
C VAL A 249 8.23 14.57 4.64
N VAL A 250 8.74 15.78 4.34
CA VAL A 250 8.38 16.49 3.10
C VAL A 250 8.77 15.66 1.89
N HIS A 251 9.92 14.97 1.95
CA HIS A 251 10.36 14.06 0.90
C HIS A 251 9.45 12.85 0.74
N ILE A 252 8.85 12.34 1.81
CA ILE A 252 7.81 11.30 1.72
C ILE A 252 6.60 11.83 0.95
N GLY A 253 6.13 13.04 1.28
CA GLY A 253 5.02 13.68 0.58
C GLY A 253 5.34 14.06 -0.87
N MET A 254 6.61 14.25 -1.23
CA MET A 254 7.04 14.46 -2.63
C MET A 254 7.26 13.16 -3.40
N SER A 255 7.41 12.04 -2.69
CA SER A 255 7.65 10.74 -3.31
C SER A 255 6.45 10.27 -4.12
N LYS A 256 6.68 9.36 -5.06
CA LYS A 256 5.66 8.77 -5.91
C LYS A 256 5.77 7.26 -5.77
N ALA A 257 4.92 6.67 -4.94
CA ALA A 257 4.92 5.24 -4.68
C ALA A 257 4.11 4.44 -5.72
N LEU A 258 4.64 3.29 -6.12
CA LEU A 258 4.01 2.37 -7.07
C LEU A 258 2.64 1.92 -6.57
N ASN A 259 2.57 1.36 -5.36
CA ASN A 259 1.32 0.86 -4.81
C ASN A 259 0.25 1.97 -4.69
N THR A 260 0.61 3.16 -4.21
CA THR A 260 -0.30 4.31 -4.11
C THR A 260 -0.79 4.79 -5.49
N ASN A 261 0.10 4.83 -6.49
CA ASN A 261 -0.31 5.17 -7.87
C ASN A 261 -1.21 4.11 -8.50
N LEU A 262 -0.96 2.82 -8.24
CA LEU A 262 -1.83 1.73 -8.67
C LEU A 262 -3.22 1.81 -8.02
N LEU A 263 -3.30 2.23 -6.76
CA LEU A 263 -4.58 2.49 -6.08
C LEU A 263 -5.31 3.69 -6.71
N HIS A 264 -4.61 4.80 -7.02
CA HIS A 264 -5.23 5.92 -7.73
C HIS A 264 -5.73 5.50 -9.11
N TYR A 265 -4.97 4.69 -9.85
CA TYR A 265 -5.40 4.13 -11.13
C TYR A 265 -6.69 3.31 -10.97
N ARG A 266 -6.73 2.41 -9.98
CA ARG A 266 -7.89 1.56 -9.76
C ARG A 266 -9.10 2.37 -9.29
N ALA A 267 -8.91 3.36 -8.41
CA ALA A 267 -9.98 4.27 -7.99
C ALA A 267 -10.56 5.08 -9.16
N LEU A 268 -9.72 5.58 -10.06
CA LEU A 268 -10.17 6.28 -11.29
C LEU A 268 -10.97 5.35 -12.20
N ALA A 269 -10.50 4.12 -12.40
CA ALA A 269 -11.22 3.12 -13.20
C ALA A 269 -12.60 2.79 -12.62
N ILE A 270 -12.67 2.53 -11.30
CA ILE A 270 -13.93 2.23 -10.60
C ILE A 270 -14.87 3.45 -10.63
N THR A 271 -14.33 4.67 -10.50
CA THR A 271 -15.14 5.90 -10.62
C THR A 271 -15.75 6.01 -12.01
N ALA A 272 -15.01 5.63 -13.06
CA ALA A 272 -15.53 5.60 -14.42
C ALA A 272 -16.62 4.54 -14.61
N ASP A 273 -16.45 3.35 -14.03
CA ASP A 273 -17.46 2.27 -14.07
C ASP A 273 -18.76 2.69 -13.37
N LEU A 274 -18.65 3.33 -12.20
CA LEU A 274 -19.80 3.86 -11.46
C LEU A 274 -20.47 5.04 -12.19
N ALA A 275 -19.69 5.91 -12.84
CA ALA A 275 -20.23 6.97 -13.69
C ALA A 275 -21.03 6.40 -14.86
N ALA A 276 -20.54 5.32 -15.49
CA ALA A 276 -21.25 4.62 -16.55
C ALA A 276 -22.57 4.02 -16.05
N GLU A 277 -22.56 3.37 -14.87
CA GLU A 277 -23.76 2.85 -14.21
C GLU A 277 -24.78 3.96 -13.88
N ALA A 278 -24.30 5.13 -13.47
CA ALA A 278 -25.13 6.31 -13.22
C ALA A 278 -25.64 7.00 -14.50
N GLY A 279 -25.22 6.55 -15.69
CA GLY A 279 -25.58 7.16 -16.97
C GLY A 279 -24.86 8.49 -17.27
N GLU A 280 -23.74 8.77 -16.61
CA GLU A 280 -22.95 9.99 -16.77
C GLU A 280 -21.77 9.79 -17.75
N SER A 281 -22.07 9.60 -19.05
CA SER A 281 -21.06 9.26 -20.07
C SER A 281 -19.89 10.26 -20.20
N ALA A 282 -20.10 11.54 -19.88
CA ALA A 282 -19.03 12.54 -19.90
C ALA A 282 -18.05 12.35 -18.73
N ALA A 283 -18.56 11.99 -17.55
CA ALA A 283 -17.77 11.69 -16.37
C ALA A 283 -17.03 10.35 -16.54
N GLU A 284 -17.72 9.34 -17.07
CA GLU A 284 -17.12 8.05 -17.48
C GLU A 284 -15.90 8.28 -18.39
N ALA A 285 -16.07 9.02 -19.51
CA ALA A 285 -14.99 9.26 -20.45
C ALA A 285 -13.81 10.03 -19.83
N ARG A 286 -14.09 11.00 -18.94
CA ARG A 286 -13.08 11.76 -18.20
C ARG A 286 -12.26 10.85 -17.28
N TYR A 287 -12.93 10.10 -16.41
CA TYR A 287 -12.25 9.26 -15.43
C TYR A 287 -11.54 8.06 -16.08
N ARG A 288 -12.11 7.49 -17.15
CA ARG A 288 -11.43 6.47 -17.94
C ARG A 288 -10.16 7.02 -18.59
N GLY A 289 -10.25 8.20 -19.22
CA GLY A 289 -9.08 8.85 -19.82
C GLY A 289 -7.98 9.17 -18.80
N TRP A 290 -8.35 9.58 -17.58
CA TRP A 290 -7.41 9.77 -16.48
C TRP A 290 -6.77 8.46 -16.01
N ALA A 291 -7.54 7.38 -15.90
CA ALA A 291 -7.02 6.06 -15.54
C ALA A 291 -6.05 5.54 -16.60
N ASP A 292 -6.40 5.62 -17.89
CA ASP A 292 -5.56 5.17 -19.00
C ASP A 292 -4.24 5.95 -19.07
N ALA A 293 -4.29 7.27 -18.88
CA ALA A 293 -3.10 8.12 -18.83
C ALA A 293 -2.20 7.73 -17.64
N LEU A 294 -2.77 7.54 -16.44
CA LEU A 294 -2.01 7.14 -15.26
C LEU A 294 -1.39 5.74 -15.43
N ARG A 295 -2.10 4.79 -16.03
CA ARG A 295 -1.55 3.46 -16.35
C ARG A 295 -0.33 3.55 -17.26
N ALA A 296 -0.35 4.44 -18.25
CA ALA A 296 0.81 4.69 -19.10
C ALA A 296 1.97 5.29 -18.30
N SER A 297 1.73 6.37 -17.54
CA SER A 297 2.74 7.00 -16.68
C SER A 297 3.39 6.02 -15.70
N ILE A 298 2.61 5.13 -15.05
CA ILE A 298 3.14 4.12 -14.14
C ILE A 298 4.09 3.18 -14.87
N ARG A 299 3.71 2.72 -16.07
CA ARG A 299 4.53 1.81 -16.87
C ARG A 299 5.85 2.44 -17.29
N ASP A 300 5.79 3.68 -17.73
CA ASP A 300 6.95 4.40 -18.24
C ASP A 300 7.91 4.79 -17.11
N ALA A 301 7.40 5.16 -15.93
CA ALA A 301 8.21 5.67 -14.84
C ALA A 301 8.80 4.60 -13.93
N PHE A 302 8.08 3.49 -13.67
CA PHE A 302 8.48 2.52 -12.64
C PHE A 302 9.11 1.24 -13.21
N TRP A 303 8.89 0.88 -14.48
CA TRP A 303 9.43 -0.37 -15.02
C TRP A 303 10.95 -0.29 -15.21
N ILE A 304 11.70 -1.17 -14.53
CA ILE A 304 13.15 -1.29 -14.70
C ILE A 304 13.44 -2.55 -15.53
N GLU A 305 13.81 -2.33 -16.80
CA GLU A 305 13.94 -3.40 -17.79
C GLU A 305 15.03 -4.41 -17.41
N GLU A 306 16.16 -3.95 -16.86
CA GLU A 306 17.27 -4.82 -16.45
C GLU A 306 16.87 -5.78 -15.31
N GLU A 307 15.92 -5.36 -14.49
CA GLU A 307 15.51 -6.05 -13.26
C GLU A 307 14.27 -6.92 -13.50
N GLY A 308 13.48 -6.59 -14.54
CA GLY A 308 12.21 -7.25 -14.82
C GLY A 308 11.16 -7.01 -13.74
N LEU A 309 11.26 -5.87 -13.04
CA LEU A 309 10.43 -5.49 -11.91
C LEU A 309 10.04 -4.01 -12.00
N PHE A 310 8.94 -3.65 -11.36
CA PHE A 310 8.55 -2.27 -11.14
C PHE A 310 9.19 -1.74 -9.85
N SER A 311 9.90 -0.63 -9.94
CA SER A 311 10.39 0.13 -8.80
C SER A 311 9.25 0.48 -7.84
N THR A 312 9.52 0.41 -6.55
CA THR A 312 8.55 0.71 -5.49
C THR A 312 8.24 2.20 -5.37
N TYR A 313 9.18 3.09 -5.70
CA TYR A 313 8.92 4.54 -5.76
C TYR A 313 9.98 5.35 -6.54
N ILE A 314 9.62 6.59 -6.84
CA ILE A 314 10.53 7.70 -7.10
C ILE A 314 10.60 8.54 -5.81
N THR A 315 11.81 8.80 -5.30
CA THR A 315 11.99 9.26 -3.91
C THR A 315 11.58 10.72 -3.68
N THR A 316 11.92 11.63 -4.59
CA THR A 316 11.74 13.08 -4.38
C THR A 316 11.79 13.86 -5.70
N THR A 317 11.23 15.07 -5.76
CA THR A 317 11.19 15.91 -6.98
C THR A 317 12.57 16.21 -7.59
N LEU A 318 13.61 16.31 -6.75
CA LEU A 318 14.98 16.61 -7.18
C LEU A 318 15.76 15.38 -7.66
N ASP A 319 15.17 14.19 -7.52
CA ASP A 319 15.70 12.93 -8.03
C ASP A 319 14.55 12.14 -8.66
N PRO A 320 14.27 12.37 -9.96
CA PRO A 320 13.17 11.72 -10.65
C PRO A 320 13.48 10.28 -11.07
N ALA A 321 14.66 9.73 -10.73
CA ALA A 321 14.98 8.34 -11.05
C ALA A 321 14.18 7.37 -10.15
N PRO A 322 13.62 6.28 -10.72
CA PRO A 322 13.10 5.18 -9.93
C PRO A 322 14.23 4.48 -9.17
N VAL A 323 14.01 4.14 -7.91
CA VAL A 323 15.00 3.41 -7.12
C VAL A 323 14.98 1.91 -7.47
N ARG A 324 16.10 1.19 -7.33
CA ARG A 324 16.14 -0.27 -7.48
C ARG A 324 15.76 -0.99 -6.19
N ARG A 325 14.55 -0.70 -5.76
CA ARG A 325 13.87 -1.23 -4.58
C ARG A 325 12.47 -1.64 -5.04
N TYR A 326 11.95 -2.72 -4.48
CA TYR A 326 10.71 -3.34 -4.96
C TYR A 326 9.81 -3.69 -3.78
N ASP A 327 8.50 -3.63 -3.99
CA ASP A 327 7.52 -4.08 -2.99
C ASP A 327 6.56 -5.11 -3.58
N LEU A 328 6.20 -6.09 -2.74
CA LEU A 328 5.42 -7.26 -3.15
C LEU A 328 3.97 -6.91 -3.46
N LEU A 329 3.37 -5.99 -2.69
CA LEU A 329 1.98 -5.58 -2.91
C LEU A 329 1.84 -4.79 -4.21
N GLY A 330 2.72 -3.81 -4.46
CA GLY A 330 2.77 -3.08 -5.71
C GLY A 330 3.02 -3.99 -6.91
N SER A 331 3.90 -4.98 -6.77
CA SER A 331 4.14 -6.00 -7.80
C SER A 331 2.88 -6.85 -8.07
N ALA A 332 2.17 -7.26 -7.02
CA ALA A 332 0.90 -8.00 -7.14
C ALA A 332 -0.18 -7.14 -7.83
N PHE A 333 -0.34 -5.88 -7.43
CA PHE A 333 -1.29 -4.95 -8.05
C PHE A 333 -0.96 -4.62 -9.50
N ALA A 334 0.32 -4.52 -9.87
CA ALA A 334 0.71 -4.32 -11.26
C ALA A 334 0.19 -5.47 -12.14
N VAL A 335 0.25 -6.71 -11.65
CA VAL A 335 -0.33 -7.89 -12.33
C VAL A 335 -1.85 -7.87 -12.29
N LEU A 336 -2.45 -7.73 -11.10
CA LEU A 336 -3.89 -7.86 -10.89
C LEU A 336 -4.71 -6.76 -11.58
N PHE A 337 -4.19 -5.53 -11.63
CA PHE A 337 -4.87 -4.41 -12.29
C PHE A 337 -4.51 -4.29 -13.78
N GLY A 338 -3.75 -5.26 -14.31
CA GLY A 338 -3.35 -5.32 -15.71
C GLY A 338 -2.38 -4.22 -16.14
N VAL A 339 -1.68 -3.56 -15.22
CA VAL A 339 -0.68 -2.54 -15.57
C VAL A 339 0.56 -3.20 -16.17
N ALA A 340 0.99 -4.33 -15.61
CA ALA A 340 1.95 -5.23 -16.24
C ALA A 340 1.28 -5.92 -17.45
N SER A 341 2.00 -5.98 -18.57
CA SER A 341 1.64 -6.90 -19.66
C SER A 341 1.81 -8.36 -19.21
N GLU A 342 1.22 -9.32 -19.92
CA GLU A 342 1.35 -10.75 -19.61
C GLU A 342 2.83 -11.18 -19.49
N ALA A 343 3.68 -10.76 -20.44
CA ALA A 343 5.12 -11.03 -20.39
C ALA A 343 5.83 -10.38 -19.20
N GLN A 344 5.39 -9.18 -18.78
CA GLN A 344 5.92 -8.54 -17.58
C GLN A 344 5.44 -9.27 -16.32
N ALA A 345 4.18 -9.74 -16.27
CA ALA A 345 3.65 -10.50 -15.15
C ALA A 345 4.42 -11.82 -14.92
N GLU A 346 4.70 -12.56 -16.00
CA GLU A 346 5.55 -13.76 -15.94
C GLU A 346 6.94 -13.44 -15.38
N ARG A 347 7.58 -12.37 -15.87
CA ARG A 347 8.90 -11.91 -15.39
C ARG A 347 8.86 -11.49 -13.92
N ILE A 348 7.86 -10.72 -13.51
CA ILE A 348 7.69 -10.27 -12.13
C ILE A 348 7.61 -11.46 -11.17
N LEU A 349 6.76 -12.44 -11.48
CA LEU A 349 6.59 -13.63 -10.64
C LEU A 349 7.83 -14.53 -10.62
N ALA A 350 8.57 -14.62 -11.74
CA ALA A 350 9.80 -15.40 -11.82
C ALA A 350 11.00 -14.71 -11.15
N SER A 351 11.03 -13.37 -11.11
CA SER A 351 12.18 -12.57 -10.66
C SER A 351 12.05 -12.04 -9.22
N TYR A 352 10.83 -11.89 -8.69
CA TYR A 352 10.64 -11.38 -7.33
C TYR A 352 11.23 -12.39 -6.32
N PRO A 353 12.10 -11.93 -5.39
CA PRO A 353 12.85 -12.81 -4.52
C PRO A 353 12.01 -13.36 -3.37
N HIS A 354 12.26 -14.63 -3.07
CA HIS A 354 11.67 -15.34 -1.96
C HIS A 354 12.79 -15.97 -1.12
N TYR A 355 12.76 -15.78 0.21
CA TYR A 355 13.64 -16.46 1.15
C TYR A 355 12.84 -16.79 2.42
N GLY A 356 13.19 -17.88 3.09
CA GLY A 356 12.36 -18.42 4.18
C GLY A 356 11.04 -19.04 3.68
N PRO A 357 9.98 -19.13 4.49
CA PRO A 357 8.77 -19.86 4.12
C PRO A 357 7.89 -19.14 3.07
N GLY A 358 7.83 -17.81 3.09
CA GLY A 358 6.99 -17.03 2.18
C GLY A 358 7.77 -16.08 1.27
N ALA A 359 7.26 -14.85 1.15
CA ALA A 359 7.81 -13.77 0.33
C ALA A 359 7.92 -12.49 1.15
N VAL A 360 8.96 -11.71 0.91
CA VAL A 360 9.18 -10.45 1.60
C VAL A 360 8.38 -9.30 1.01
N VAL A 361 7.89 -8.43 1.89
CA VAL A 361 7.10 -7.27 1.46
C VAL A 361 7.93 -6.15 0.80
N VAL A 362 9.23 -6.08 1.09
CA VAL A 362 10.18 -5.15 0.45
C VAL A 362 11.46 -5.88 0.04
N TRP A 363 12.12 -5.42 -1.03
CA TRP A 363 13.40 -5.97 -1.48
C TRP A 363 14.34 -4.89 -2.07
N PRO A 364 15.68 -5.03 -1.92
CA PRO A 364 16.35 -5.88 -0.92
C PRO A 364 16.13 -5.37 0.51
N GLN A 365 16.58 -6.10 1.53
CA GLN A 365 16.40 -5.65 2.91
C GLN A 365 17.32 -4.47 3.24
N GLN A 366 16.89 -3.58 4.15
CA GLN A 366 17.70 -2.50 4.68
C GLN A 366 18.55 -3.00 5.86
N GLN A 367 19.85 -2.67 5.84
CA GLN A 367 20.76 -2.94 6.96
C GLN A 367 20.44 -2.01 8.14
N ASP A 368 20.77 -2.45 9.36
CA ASP A 368 20.66 -1.63 10.57
C ASP A 368 19.23 -1.09 10.85
N THR A 369 18.21 -1.85 10.44
CA THR A 369 16.79 -1.52 10.58
C THR A 369 16.06 -2.65 11.32
N PRO A 370 15.23 -2.34 12.34
CA PRO A 370 14.41 -3.35 13.02
C PRO A 370 13.45 -4.09 12.09
N ILE A 371 13.02 -5.28 12.51
CA ILE A 371 12.08 -6.08 11.74
C ILE A 371 10.66 -5.54 11.91
N TYR A 372 9.97 -5.23 10.81
CA TYR A 372 8.51 -5.04 10.72
C TYR A 372 8.07 -5.07 9.25
N HIS A 373 8.16 -3.96 8.51
CA HIS A 373 8.06 -4.00 7.05
C HIS A 373 9.39 -4.47 6.45
N ASN A 374 10.50 -3.91 6.92
CA ASN A 374 11.81 -4.44 6.57
C ASN A 374 11.94 -5.84 7.17
N ARG A 375 12.34 -6.81 6.34
CA ARG A 375 12.38 -8.26 6.65
C ARG A 375 11.04 -8.85 7.09
N GLY A 376 9.93 -8.24 6.68
CA GLY A 376 8.59 -8.71 6.98
C GLY A 376 8.03 -9.66 5.92
N GLU A 377 7.35 -10.70 6.37
CA GLU A 377 6.40 -11.50 5.60
C GLU A 377 5.00 -11.24 6.17
N TRP A 378 4.11 -10.65 5.36
CA TRP A 378 2.76 -10.27 5.78
C TRP A 378 1.72 -11.16 5.08
N PRO A 379 0.91 -11.95 5.81
CA PRO A 379 -0.02 -12.91 5.21
C PRO A 379 -1.02 -12.31 4.23
N PHE A 380 -1.51 -11.09 4.45
CA PHE A 380 -2.42 -10.47 3.48
C PHE A 380 -1.72 -10.14 2.15
N VAL A 381 -0.45 -9.73 2.19
CA VAL A 381 0.35 -9.46 0.98
C VAL A 381 0.67 -10.77 0.28
N THR A 382 1.00 -11.82 1.04
CA THR A 382 1.11 -13.20 0.56
C THR A 382 -0.16 -13.63 -0.17
N ALA A 383 -1.35 -13.25 0.31
CA ALA A 383 -2.61 -13.56 -0.36
C ALA A 383 -2.81 -12.78 -1.68
N TYR A 384 -2.45 -11.50 -1.75
CA TYR A 384 -2.46 -10.77 -3.03
C TYR A 384 -1.44 -11.32 -4.03
N TRP A 385 -0.25 -11.70 -3.55
CA TRP A 385 0.76 -12.34 -4.39
C TRP A 385 0.30 -13.71 -4.90
N LEU A 386 -0.43 -14.46 -4.07
CA LEU A 386 -1.10 -15.70 -4.48
C LEU A 386 -2.18 -15.44 -5.56
N ARG A 387 -2.99 -14.38 -5.43
CA ARG A 387 -3.94 -13.97 -6.48
C ARG A 387 -3.22 -13.61 -7.78
N ALA A 388 -2.10 -12.88 -7.72
CA ALA A 388 -1.29 -12.54 -8.90
C ALA A 388 -0.69 -13.80 -9.56
N ALA A 389 -0.18 -14.75 -8.75
CA ALA A 389 0.33 -16.02 -9.22
C ALA A 389 -0.77 -16.86 -9.90
N LYS A 390 -1.98 -16.89 -9.34
CA LYS A 390 -3.16 -17.50 -9.98
C LYS A 390 -3.46 -16.85 -11.32
N ALA A 391 -3.53 -15.52 -11.38
CA ALA A 391 -3.85 -14.77 -12.60
C ALA A 391 -2.87 -15.06 -13.74
N ALA A 392 -1.57 -15.17 -13.45
CA ALA A 392 -0.53 -15.52 -14.42
C ALA A 392 -0.21 -17.03 -14.48
N ARG A 393 -0.99 -17.88 -13.79
CA ARG A 393 -0.80 -19.33 -13.70
C ARG A 393 0.61 -19.79 -13.28
N ASN A 394 1.25 -19.09 -12.34
CA ASN A 394 2.53 -19.49 -11.76
C ASN A 394 2.34 -20.49 -10.60
N ASP A 395 2.51 -21.78 -10.90
CA ASP A 395 2.31 -22.88 -9.93
C ASP A 395 3.35 -22.91 -8.80
N ALA A 396 4.60 -22.53 -9.07
CA ALA A 396 5.67 -22.53 -8.07
C ALA A 396 5.39 -21.51 -6.95
N VAL A 397 5.04 -20.26 -7.31
CA VAL A 397 4.66 -19.22 -6.35
C VAL A 397 3.41 -19.66 -5.59
N THR A 398 2.39 -20.18 -6.28
CA THR A 398 1.16 -20.65 -5.63
C THR A 398 1.42 -21.70 -4.57
N GLY A 399 2.22 -22.73 -4.88
CA GLY A 399 2.55 -23.78 -3.92
C GLY A 399 3.25 -23.23 -2.66
N ARG A 400 4.20 -22.30 -2.85
CA ARG A 400 4.92 -21.65 -1.73
C ARG A 400 4.00 -20.80 -0.87
N MET A 401 3.18 -19.94 -1.48
CA MET A 401 2.33 -19.00 -0.74
C MET A 401 1.19 -19.71 0.02
N VAL A 402 0.59 -20.76 -0.54
CA VAL A 402 -0.41 -21.58 0.17
C VAL A 402 0.22 -22.21 1.43
N ARG A 403 1.41 -22.80 1.30
CA ARG A 403 2.14 -23.35 2.45
C ARG A 403 2.52 -22.28 3.47
N ALA A 404 2.96 -21.10 3.03
CA ALA A 404 3.31 -19.99 3.93
C ALA A 404 2.12 -19.54 4.79
N LEU A 405 0.93 -19.36 4.18
CA LEU A 405 -0.30 -19.01 4.88
C LEU A 405 -0.73 -20.10 5.88
N MET A 406 -0.75 -21.35 5.44
CA MET A 406 -1.06 -22.48 6.33
C MET A 406 -0.08 -22.60 7.48
N ARG A 407 1.22 -22.51 7.20
CA ARG A 407 2.29 -22.56 8.20
C ARG A 407 2.12 -21.48 9.25
N GLY A 408 1.98 -20.23 8.83
CA GLY A 408 1.85 -19.07 9.72
C GLY A 408 0.68 -19.24 10.69
N ALA A 409 -0.49 -19.67 10.18
CA ALA A 409 -1.66 -19.93 11.00
C ALA A 409 -1.49 -21.17 11.91
N ALA A 410 -0.89 -22.25 11.40
CA ALA A 410 -0.70 -23.50 12.14
C ALA A 410 0.21 -23.34 13.36
N VAL A 411 1.42 -22.80 13.18
CA VAL A 411 2.39 -22.76 14.29
C VAL A 411 2.04 -21.71 15.34
N ASN A 412 1.29 -20.66 14.96
CA ASN A 412 0.86 -19.59 15.87
C ASN A 412 -0.57 -19.76 16.40
N LEU A 413 -1.31 -20.77 15.94
CA LEU A 413 -2.73 -20.97 16.23
C LEU A 413 -3.59 -19.71 15.93
N SER A 414 -3.16 -18.83 15.02
CA SER A 414 -3.79 -17.53 14.71
C SER A 414 -3.31 -16.98 13.38
N ASN A 415 -4.17 -16.26 12.66
CA ASN A 415 -3.77 -15.46 11.50
C ASN A 415 -3.09 -14.17 11.97
N MET A 416 -1.78 -14.27 12.24
CA MET A 416 -0.93 -13.18 12.72
C MET A 416 -0.76 -12.06 11.68
N GLU A 417 -0.43 -10.86 12.13
CA GLU A 417 -0.14 -9.71 11.27
C GLU A 417 1.11 -9.90 10.40
N ASN A 418 2.20 -10.40 10.99
CA ASN A 418 3.52 -10.35 10.36
C ASN A 418 4.48 -11.43 10.89
N PHE A 419 5.48 -11.81 10.11
CA PHE A 419 6.56 -12.71 10.49
C PHE A 419 7.93 -12.16 10.06
N GLU A 420 9.01 -12.54 10.76
CA GLU A 420 10.36 -12.32 10.26
C GLU A 420 10.61 -13.27 9.08
N ALA A 421 10.96 -12.72 7.93
CA ALA A 421 10.87 -13.43 6.65
C ALA A 421 11.81 -14.64 6.52
N ALA A 422 13.02 -14.63 7.08
CA ALA A 422 13.93 -15.78 6.95
C ALA A 422 13.45 -16.97 7.78
N THR A 423 13.07 -16.71 9.03
CA THR A 423 12.73 -17.74 10.01
C THR A 423 11.25 -18.09 10.02
N GLY A 424 10.40 -17.21 9.49
CA GLY A 424 8.95 -17.27 9.59
C GLY A 424 8.46 -17.28 11.04
N LEU A 425 9.22 -16.69 11.97
CA LEU A 425 8.86 -16.58 13.38
C LEU A 425 8.07 -15.29 13.65
N PRO A 426 7.13 -15.31 14.61
CA PRO A 426 6.38 -14.10 15.00
C PRO A 426 7.23 -13.11 15.81
N TRP A 427 8.46 -13.50 16.18
CA TRP A 427 9.48 -12.67 16.80
C TRP A 427 10.87 -13.30 16.63
N LYS A 428 11.85 -12.49 16.27
CA LYS A 428 13.28 -12.80 16.24
C LYS A 428 14.04 -11.81 17.12
N ASP A 429 14.85 -12.32 18.03
CA ASP A 429 15.70 -11.52 18.92
C ASP A 429 17.07 -11.27 18.28
N GLU A 430 17.34 -10.01 17.95
CA GLU A 430 18.60 -9.51 17.40
C GLU A 430 19.01 -8.18 18.06
N GLY A 431 18.68 -8.00 19.35
CA GLY A 431 18.94 -6.76 20.07
C GLY A 431 18.12 -5.59 19.52
N ASP A 432 18.78 -4.48 19.17
CA ASP A 432 18.11 -3.26 18.67
C ASP A 432 17.37 -3.47 17.34
N PHE A 433 17.69 -4.54 16.61
CA PHE A 433 17.05 -4.87 15.33
C PHE A 433 16.00 -5.99 15.43
N SER A 434 15.62 -6.37 16.65
CA SER A 434 14.59 -7.39 16.91
C SER A 434 13.23 -7.01 16.32
N GLY A 435 12.41 -8.02 16.03
CA GLY A 435 11.04 -7.81 15.62
C GLY A 435 10.39 -9.08 15.03
N PRO A 436 9.20 -9.01 14.43
CA PRO A 436 8.40 -7.81 14.21
C PRO A 436 8.16 -6.95 15.46
N VAL A 437 8.48 -5.66 15.40
CA VAL A 437 8.37 -4.74 16.57
C VAL A 437 6.94 -4.63 17.09
N VAL A 438 5.95 -4.68 16.19
CA VAL A 438 4.52 -4.86 16.47
C VAL A 438 4.05 -6.08 15.69
N ASN A 439 3.17 -6.87 16.29
CA ASN A 439 2.60 -8.06 15.65
C ASN A 439 1.27 -8.42 16.31
N SER A 440 0.16 -7.97 15.72
CA SER A 440 -1.16 -8.30 16.22
C SER A 440 -1.48 -9.78 16.00
N GLN A 441 -1.91 -10.44 17.08
CA GLN A 441 -2.67 -11.67 16.98
C GLN A 441 -4.00 -11.37 16.28
N ARG A 442 -4.51 -12.29 15.43
CA ARG A 442 -5.72 -12.11 14.59
C ARG A 442 -5.76 -10.73 13.94
N GLN A 443 -5.02 -10.54 12.87
CA GLN A 443 -5.08 -9.28 12.12
C GLN A 443 -6.11 -9.42 10.99
N LEU A 444 -7.00 -8.43 10.84
CA LEU A 444 -8.18 -8.49 9.97
C LEU A 444 -7.88 -8.90 8.52
N TRP A 445 -6.80 -8.39 7.95
CA TRP A 445 -6.42 -8.67 6.58
C TRP A 445 -5.70 -10.00 6.47
N SER A 446 -4.94 -10.40 7.48
CA SER A 446 -4.34 -11.74 7.51
C SER A 446 -5.42 -12.82 7.61
N VAL A 447 -6.47 -12.58 8.41
CA VAL A 447 -7.68 -13.42 8.46
C VAL A 447 -8.35 -13.46 7.09
N ALA A 448 -8.59 -12.30 6.47
CA ALA A 448 -9.16 -12.22 5.13
C ALA A 448 -8.26 -12.86 4.05
N GLY A 449 -6.93 -12.78 4.20
CA GLY A 449 -5.94 -13.39 3.32
C GLY A 449 -6.02 -14.91 3.35
N TYR A 450 -6.23 -15.50 4.53
CA TYR A 450 -6.49 -16.94 4.64
C TYR A 450 -7.81 -17.32 3.96
N LEU A 451 -8.87 -16.54 4.14
CA LEU A 451 -10.14 -16.76 3.44
C LEU A 451 -9.98 -16.64 1.92
N SER A 452 -9.22 -15.66 1.44
CA SER A 452 -8.88 -15.47 0.02
C SER A 452 -8.18 -16.69 -0.57
N MET A 453 -7.22 -17.27 0.16
CA MET A 453 -6.57 -18.52 -0.25
C MET A 453 -7.60 -19.64 -0.45
N VAL A 454 -8.53 -19.81 0.48
CA VAL A 454 -9.53 -20.88 0.41
C VAL A 454 -10.59 -20.57 -0.66
N HIS A 455 -11.36 -19.49 -0.49
CA HIS A 455 -12.54 -19.18 -1.28
C HIS A 455 -12.19 -18.74 -2.70
N HIS A 456 -11.29 -17.76 -2.83
CA HIS A 456 -10.93 -17.19 -4.14
C HIS A 456 -9.92 -18.06 -4.88
N THR A 457 -8.88 -18.59 -4.22
CA THR A 457 -7.81 -19.32 -4.94
C THR A 457 -8.14 -20.79 -5.15
N ILE A 458 -8.29 -21.57 -4.08
CA ILE A 458 -8.50 -23.02 -4.18
C ILE A 458 -9.87 -23.33 -4.79
N PHE A 459 -10.95 -22.74 -4.27
CA PHE A 459 -12.32 -22.98 -4.75
C PHE A 459 -12.76 -22.06 -5.90
N GLY A 460 -12.04 -20.95 -6.15
CA GLY A 460 -12.23 -20.17 -7.36
C GLY A 460 -13.46 -19.26 -7.38
N LEU A 461 -14.05 -18.95 -6.23
CA LEU A 461 -15.27 -18.14 -6.16
C LEU A 461 -14.93 -16.65 -6.29
N GLU A 462 -15.25 -16.06 -7.43
CA GLU A 462 -14.94 -14.68 -7.80
C GLU A 462 -16.24 -13.93 -8.11
N ALA A 463 -16.63 -12.99 -7.25
CA ALA A 463 -17.81 -12.16 -7.49
C ALA A 463 -17.44 -11.01 -8.43
N GLU A 464 -18.17 -10.88 -9.54
CA GLU A 464 -18.01 -9.79 -10.50
C GLU A 464 -19.36 -9.09 -10.73
N ALA A 465 -19.36 -8.03 -11.55
CA ALA A 465 -20.55 -7.24 -11.83
C ALA A 465 -21.68 -8.07 -12.50
N ASP A 466 -21.32 -9.06 -13.30
CA ASP A 466 -22.24 -9.90 -14.09
C ASP A 466 -22.67 -11.20 -13.38
N GLY A 467 -21.96 -11.63 -12.33
CA GLY A 467 -22.34 -12.78 -11.52
C GLY A 467 -21.20 -13.37 -10.70
N LEU A 468 -21.31 -14.65 -10.36
CA LEU A 468 -20.27 -15.39 -9.64
C LEU A 468 -19.49 -16.25 -10.64
N HIS A 469 -18.21 -15.96 -10.85
CA HIS A 469 -17.32 -16.82 -11.61
C HIS A 469 -16.73 -17.92 -10.72
N VAL A 470 -16.53 -19.10 -11.32
CA VAL A 470 -15.95 -20.26 -10.65
C VAL A 470 -14.68 -20.69 -11.40
N ARG A 471 -13.54 -20.17 -10.93
CA ARG A 471 -12.21 -20.32 -11.52
C ARG A 471 -11.22 -20.93 -10.51
N PRO A 472 -11.38 -22.18 -10.06
CA PRO A 472 -10.48 -22.76 -9.07
C PRO A 472 -9.07 -22.90 -9.63
N TYR A 473 -8.07 -22.74 -8.76
CA TYR A 473 -6.66 -22.89 -9.12
C TYR A 473 -5.94 -23.82 -8.14
N LEU A 474 -5.59 -25.00 -8.64
CA LEU A 474 -4.88 -26.03 -7.90
C LEU A 474 -3.62 -26.45 -8.68
N THR A 475 -2.51 -26.65 -7.98
CA THR A 475 -1.25 -27.11 -8.56
C THR A 475 -1.05 -28.60 -8.35
N ALA A 476 -0.26 -29.23 -9.23
CA ALA A 476 0.14 -30.63 -9.08
C ALA A 476 0.83 -30.89 -7.73
N ASP A 477 1.69 -29.95 -7.31
CA ASP A 477 2.38 -29.96 -6.02
C ASP A 477 1.41 -29.95 -4.83
N LEU A 478 0.37 -29.10 -4.83
CA LEU A 478 -0.62 -29.09 -3.74
C LEU A 478 -1.51 -30.35 -3.73
N ARG A 479 -1.86 -30.89 -4.90
CA ARG A 479 -2.56 -32.18 -5.01
C ARG A 479 -1.75 -33.33 -4.42
N GLU A 480 -0.43 -33.33 -4.61
CA GLU A 480 0.48 -34.36 -4.11
C GLU A 480 0.82 -34.18 -2.63
N THR A 481 0.97 -32.94 -2.15
CA THR A 481 1.48 -32.66 -0.80
C THR A 481 0.40 -32.41 0.24
N LEU A 482 -0.70 -31.73 -0.11
CA LEU A 482 -1.77 -31.39 0.84
C LEU A 482 -3.01 -32.27 0.67
N PHE A 483 -3.35 -32.61 -0.57
CA PHE A 483 -4.62 -33.27 -0.90
C PHE A 483 -4.44 -34.68 -1.47
N ALA A 484 -3.36 -35.38 -1.09
CA ALA A 484 -3.03 -36.71 -1.62
C ALA A 484 -4.12 -37.75 -1.33
N GLY A 485 -4.70 -37.70 -0.11
CA GLY A 485 -5.64 -38.69 0.43
C GLY A 485 -7.10 -38.51 0.03
N THR A 486 -7.42 -37.63 -0.92
CA THR A 486 -8.79 -37.42 -1.39
C THR A 486 -8.84 -37.28 -2.91
N ASP A 487 -9.99 -37.62 -3.51
CA ASP A 487 -10.32 -37.32 -4.89
C ASP A 487 -11.29 -36.13 -5.02
N GLN A 488 -11.76 -35.57 -3.89
CA GLN A 488 -12.67 -34.42 -3.87
C GLN A 488 -12.29 -33.41 -2.79
N LEU A 489 -12.44 -32.12 -3.10
CA LEU A 489 -12.45 -31.03 -2.12
C LEU A 489 -13.84 -30.42 -2.09
N VAL A 490 -14.37 -30.13 -0.90
CA VAL A 490 -15.69 -29.51 -0.76
C VAL A 490 -15.62 -28.24 0.07
N LEU A 491 -16.24 -27.17 -0.42
CA LEU A 491 -16.58 -25.97 0.33
C LEU A 491 -18.10 -25.88 0.38
N ASN A 492 -18.70 -26.04 1.55
CA ASN A 492 -20.14 -25.94 1.73
C ASN A 492 -20.56 -24.52 2.04
N ASP A 493 -21.77 -24.16 1.62
CA ASP A 493 -22.52 -23.00 2.10
C ASP A 493 -21.81 -21.63 1.97
N PHE A 494 -21.02 -21.42 0.91
CA PHE A 494 -20.47 -20.09 0.62
C PHE A 494 -21.60 -19.06 0.39
N PRO A 495 -21.64 -17.93 1.11
CA PRO A 495 -22.66 -16.91 0.95
C PRO A 495 -22.42 -16.05 -0.31
N TYR A 496 -23.46 -15.89 -1.13
CA TYR A 496 -23.43 -14.96 -2.26
C TYR A 496 -24.83 -14.42 -2.54
N ARG A 497 -25.04 -13.10 -2.40
CA ARG A 497 -26.33 -12.41 -2.68
C ARG A 497 -27.55 -13.13 -2.07
N GLY A 498 -27.44 -13.49 -0.78
CA GLY A 498 -28.47 -14.21 -0.03
C GLY A 498 -28.67 -15.69 -0.40
N ARG A 499 -27.82 -16.24 -1.27
CA ARG A 499 -27.79 -17.66 -1.67
C ARG A 499 -26.64 -18.39 -1.00
N ARG A 500 -26.76 -19.72 -0.92
CA ARG A 500 -25.69 -20.61 -0.48
C ARG A 500 -25.15 -21.41 -1.66
N VAL A 501 -23.83 -21.41 -1.81
CA VAL A 501 -23.12 -22.08 -2.89
C VAL A 501 -22.17 -23.10 -2.29
N THR A 502 -22.42 -24.37 -2.55
CA THR A 502 -21.53 -25.48 -2.22
C THR A 502 -20.72 -25.84 -3.45
N VAL A 503 -19.40 -25.85 -3.35
CA VAL A 503 -18.48 -26.22 -4.44
C VAL A 503 -17.87 -27.59 -4.15
N VAL A 504 -17.94 -28.50 -5.12
CA VAL A 504 -17.25 -29.79 -5.13
C VAL A 504 -16.22 -29.76 -6.24
N LEU A 505 -14.93 -29.78 -5.88
CA LEU A 505 -13.83 -29.93 -6.83
C LEU A 505 -13.47 -31.40 -6.95
N ASN A 506 -13.73 -32.00 -8.12
CA ASN A 506 -13.29 -33.34 -8.45
C ASN A 506 -11.84 -33.30 -8.94
N LEU A 507 -10.95 -33.95 -8.18
CA LEU A 507 -9.52 -33.98 -8.42
C LEU A 507 -9.16 -35.14 -9.35
N PRO A 508 -8.25 -34.94 -10.31
CA PRO A 508 -7.66 -36.04 -11.06
C PRO A 508 -6.74 -36.88 -10.16
N ALA A 509 -6.27 -38.00 -10.72
CA ALA A 509 -5.17 -38.76 -10.12
C ALA A 509 -3.95 -37.85 -9.93
N SER A 510 -3.23 -38.02 -8.82
CA SER A 510 -2.01 -37.27 -8.55
C SER A 510 -0.91 -37.59 -9.57
N GLY A 511 -0.14 -36.56 -9.96
CA GLY A 511 1.02 -36.67 -10.84
C GLY A 511 1.17 -35.48 -11.79
N GLY A 512 2.33 -35.38 -12.44
CA GLY A 512 2.65 -34.28 -13.37
C GLY A 512 3.25 -33.05 -12.69
N SER A 513 3.32 -31.94 -13.41
CA SER A 513 3.83 -30.63 -12.95
C SER A 513 2.90 -29.52 -13.42
N GLY A 514 2.95 -28.34 -12.78
CA GLY A 514 2.12 -27.20 -13.19
C GLY A 514 0.81 -27.08 -12.44
N SER A 515 -0.18 -26.48 -13.10
CA SER A 515 -1.54 -26.29 -12.58
C SER A 515 -2.59 -27.02 -13.38
N TYR A 516 -3.62 -27.50 -12.68
CA TYR A 516 -4.76 -28.18 -13.29
C TYR A 516 -5.66 -27.19 -14.05
N ALA A 517 -6.15 -27.62 -15.22
CA ALA A 517 -7.17 -26.89 -15.95
C ALA A 517 -8.57 -27.34 -15.54
N VAL A 518 -9.56 -26.44 -15.61
CA VAL A 518 -10.98 -26.80 -15.47
C VAL A 518 -11.46 -27.44 -16.77
N GLU A 519 -11.95 -28.67 -16.71
CA GLU A 519 -12.50 -29.41 -17.87
C GLU A 519 -14.01 -29.31 -17.98
N GLY A 520 -14.71 -29.12 -16.86
CA GLY A 520 -16.15 -29.02 -16.86
C GLY A 520 -16.70 -28.46 -15.56
N LEU A 521 -17.87 -27.81 -15.69
CA LEU A 521 -18.60 -27.23 -14.58
C LEU A 521 -20.08 -27.60 -14.69
N THR A 522 -20.69 -27.95 -13.57
CA THR A 522 -22.14 -28.14 -13.47
C THR A 522 -22.70 -27.33 -12.31
N LEU A 523 -23.92 -26.83 -12.47
CA LEU A 523 -24.72 -26.18 -11.44
C LEU A 523 -25.99 -26.99 -11.24
N ASN A 524 -26.22 -27.49 -10.03
CA ASN A 524 -27.39 -28.30 -9.67
C ASN A 524 -27.60 -29.49 -10.62
N GLY A 525 -26.50 -30.12 -11.04
CA GLY A 525 -26.50 -31.26 -11.98
C GLY A 525 -26.66 -30.90 -13.46
N ALA A 526 -26.85 -29.62 -13.80
CA ALA A 526 -26.92 -29.14 -15.18
C ALA A 526 -25.56 -28.58 -15.63
N ALA A 527 -25.11 -28.93 -16.83
CA ALA A 527 -23.86 -28.42 -17.38
C ALA A 527 -23.91 -26.90 -17.59
N VAL A 528 -22.83 -26.22 -17.22
CA VAL A 528 -22.61 -24.78 -17.45
C VAL A 528 -21.54 -24.62 -18.52
N THR A 529 -21.75 -23.65 -19.41
CA THR A 529 -20.74 -23.27 -20.41
C THR A 529 -19.94 -22.09 -19.89
N GLY A 530 -18.61 -22.19 -19.89
CA GLY A 530 -17.74 -21.18 -19.28
C GLY A 530 -17.68 -21.32 -17.76
N ASP A 531 -17.37 -20.23 -17.07
CA ASP A 531 -17.16 -20.17 -15.62
C ASP A 531 -18.18 -19.29 -14.88
N LEU A 532 -19.01 -18.52 -15.60
CA LEU A 532 -19.98 -17.58 -15.04
C LEU A 532 -21.25 -18.28 -14.55
N LEU A 533 -21.65 -17.97 -13.32
CA LEU A 533 -22.94 -18.27 -12.72
C LEU A 533 -23.72 -16.95 -12.52
N PRO A 534 -24.57 -16.54 -13.48
CA PRO A 534 -25.43 -15.38 -13.33
C PRO A 534 -26.40 -15.57 -12.16
N GLY A 535 -26.74 -14.49 -11.45
CA GLY A 535 -27.66 -14.57 -10.32
C GLY A 535 -29.02 -15.20 -10.63
N ALA A 536 -29.50 -15.08 -11.89
CA ALA A 536 -30.74 -15.69 -12.34
C ALA A 536 -30.70 -17.23 -12.43
N MET A 537 -29.50 -17.83 -12.49
CA MET A 537 -29.31 -19.29 -12.48
C MET A 537 -29.26 -19.86 -11.07
N LEU A 538 -29.01 -19.03 -10.06
CA LEU A 538 -28.83 -19.49 -8.69
C LEU A 538 -30.19 -19.70 -8.00
N GLU A 539 -30.30 -20.82 -7.30
CA GLU A 539 -31.37 -21.16 -6.35
C GLU A 539 -30.99 -20.72 -4.93
N ALA A 540 -31.82 -21.02 -3.92
CA ALA A 540 -31.51 -20.67 -2.53
C ALA A 540 -30.28 -21.44 -2.01
N GLU A 541 -30.17 -22.70 -2.40
CA GLU A 541 -29.04 -23.59 -2.17
C GLU A 541 -28.57 -24.08 -3.54
N ASN A 542 -27.25 -24.11 -3.76
CA ASN A 542 -26.66 -24.48 -5.04
C ASN A 542 -25.51 -25.45 -4.81
N VAL A 543 -25.39 -26.43 -5.70
CA VAL A 543 -24.22 -27.31 -5.78
C VAL A 543 -23.53 -27.07 -7.11
N VAL A 544 -22.28 -26.64 -7.03
CA VAL A 544 -21.39 -26.44 -8.17
C VAL A 544 -20.36 -27.55 -8.16
N GLU A 545 -20.38 -28.41 -9.17
CA GLU A 545 -19.36 -29.44 -9.33
C GLU A 545 -18.39 -29.04 -10.43
N VAL A 546 -17.10 -28.99 -10.10
CA VAL A 546 -16.02 -28.67 -11.03
C VAL A 546 -15.17 -29.92 -11.25
N THR A 547 -14.89 -30.24 -12.51
CA THR A 547 -13.98 -31.33 -12.87
C THR A 547 -12.65 -30.75 -13.31
N LEU A 548 -11.57 -31.13 -12.62
CA LEU A 548 -10.21 -30.74 -12.97
C LEU A 548 -9.57 -31.79 -13.88
N GLY A 549 -8.87 -31.31 -14.90
CA GLY A 549 -8.22 -32.11 -15.93
C GLY A 549 -6.78 -32.47 -15.66
N SER A 550 -5.98 -32.58 -16.72
CA SER A 550 -4.53 -32.79 -16.59
C SER A 550 -3.79 -31.51 -16.20
N PRO A 551 -2.73 -31.59 -15.38
CA PRO A 551 -1.92 -30.43 -15.05
C PRO A 551 -1.00 -30.06 -16.21
N SER A 552 -0.70 -28.78 -16.36
CA SER A 552 0.20 -28.25 -17.39
C SER A 552 0.92 -27.00 -16.92
N GLY A 553 2.04 -26.70 -17.58
CA GLY A 553 2.95 -25.65 -17.15
C GLY A 553 3.95 -26.13 -16.11
N ALA A 554 4.97 -25.32 -15.86
CA ALA A 554 5.93 -25.47 -14.78
C ALA A 554 6.67 -24.13 -14.69
N ALA A 555 6.03 -23.17 -14.06
CA ALA A 555 6.62 -21.87 -13.83
C ALA A 555 7.73 -21.98 -12.77
N THR A 556 8.55 -20.94 -12.69
CA THR A 556 9.63 -20.84 -11.71
C THR A 556 9.34 -19.71 -10.73
N LEU A 557 10.02 -19.79 -9.58
CA LEU A 557 10.17 -18.69 -8.62
C LEU A 557 11.66 -18.47 -8.37
N ARG A 558 12.04 -17.25 -7.97
CA ARG A 558 13.39 -16.95 -7.50
C ARG A 558 13.52 -17.22 -6.02
N ASP A 559 14.27 -18.25 -5.67
CA ASP A 559 14.71 -18.50 -4.30
C ASP A 559 16.04 -17.81 -4.03
N VAL A 560 16.19 -17.23 -2.84
CA VAL A 560 17.42 -16.55 -2.42
C VAL A 560 18.02 -17.24 -1.22
N ASP A 561 19.26 -17.69 -1.36
CA ASP A 561 20.09 -18.16 -0.26
C ASP A 561 20.52 -16.99 0.62
N ASP A 562 20.16 -17.03 1.90
CA ASP A 562 20.46 -16.01 2.91
C ASP A 562 21.76 -16.27 3.69
N SER A 563 22.56 -17.26 3.27
CA SER A 563 23.85 -17.59 3.89
C SER A 563 24.88 -16.44 3.83
N ASP A 564 24.83 -15.61 2.79
CA ASP A 564 25.54 -14.34 2.69
C ASP A 564 24.55 -13.19 2.85
N TYR A 565 24.74 -12.35 3.86
CA TYR A 565 23.85 -11.21 4.10
C TYR A 565 23.75 -10.28 2.88
N ARG A 566 24.79 -10.20 2.03
CA ARG A 566 24.78 -9.35 0.82
C ARG A 566 23.77 -9.84 -0.22
N SER A 567 23.39 -11.12 -0.17
CA SER A 567 22.34 -11.69 -1.03
C SER A 567 20.93 -11.22 -0.64
N VAL A 568 20.74 -10.81 0.62
CA VAL A 568 19.44 -10.39 1.16
C VAL A 568 19.34 -8.88 1.34
N PHE A 569 20.43 -8.24 1.75
CA PHE A 569 20.47 -6.82 2.08
C PHE A 569 21.04 -5.98 0.94
N GLY A 570 20.55 -4.76 0.79
CA GLY A 570 21.18 -3.72 -0.01
C GLY A 570 22.35 -3.08 0.74
N PRO A 571 23.34 -2.49 0.04
CA PRO A 571 24.35 -1.65 0.68
C PRO A 571 23.70 -0.49 1.45
N ARG A 572 24.39 0.03 2.47
CA ARG A 572 23.95 1.25 3.16
C ARG A 572 23.84 2.41 2.18
N THR A 573 22.83 3.26 2.38
CA THR A 573 22.61 4.48 1.60
C THR A 573 23.87 5.36 1.58
N PRO A 574 24.43 5.65 0.39
CA PRO A 574 25.60 6.49 0.29
C PRO A 574 25.27 7.97 0.55
N ARG A 575 26.29 8.84 0.49
CA ARG A 575 26.12 10.29 0.53
C ARG A 575 26.97 10.97 -0.54
N ILE A 576 26.41 12.01 -1.15
CA ILE A 576 27.18 13.07 -1.81
C ILE A 576 27.54 14.09 -0.74
N THR A 577 28.82 14.34 -0.52
CA THR A 577 29.30 15.23 0.56
C THR A 577 29.45 16.68 0.13
N GLY A 578 29.34 16.95 -1.17
CA GLY A 578 29.39 18.29 -1.74
C GLY A 578 29.63 18.26 -3.24
N ILE A 579 29.42 19.42 -3.87
CA ILE A 579 29.70 19.67 -5.29
C ILE A 579 30.59 20.89 -5.38
N THR A 580 31.72 20.78 -6.08
CA THR A 580 32.62 21.90 -6.35
C THR A 580 32.78 22.12 -7.84
N GLU A 581 32.66 23.36 -8.28
CA GLU A 581 33.00 23.76 -9.64
C GLU A 581 34.50 24.07 -9.72
N SER A 582 35.16 23.50 -10.74
CA SER A 582 36.52 23.86 -11.08
C SER A 582 36.78 23.64 -12.57
N GLY A 583 37.28 24.68 -13.26
CA GLY A 583 37.69 24.57 -14.65
C GLY A 583 36.52 24.29 -15.61
N GLY A 584 35.30 24.68 -15.26
CA GLY A 584 34.11 24.42 -16.06
C GLY A 584 33.58 22.99 -15.92
N GLN A 585 33.92 22.30 -14.82
CA GLN A 585 33.40 20.96 -14.50
C GLN A 585 32.87 20.91 -13.06
N LEU A 586 31.86 20.08 -12.81
CA LEU A 586 31.38 19.78 -11.47
C LEU A 586 32.01 18.50 -10.94
N THR A 587 32.58 18.58 -9.75
CA THR A 587 33.15 17.43 -9.03
C THR A 587 32.34 17.14 -7.79
N LEU A 588 31.85 15.91 -7.68
CA LEU A 588 31.11 15.38 -6.54
C LEU A 588 32.08 14.76 -5.53
N GLY A 589 31.89 15.03 -4.24
CA GLY A 589 32.48 14.23 -3.16
C GLY A 589 31.56 13.05 -2.82
N LEU A 590 32.11 11.83 -2.74
CA LEU A 590 31.36 10.60 -2.56
C LEU A 590 31.75 9.87 -1.27
N MET A 591 30.75 9.47 -0.48
CA MET A 591 30.93 8.74 0.77
C MET A 591 30.08 7.46 0.80
N ARG A 592 30.74 6.30 0.71
CA ARG A 592 30.16 4.94 0.77
C ARG A 592 29.83 4.42 2.17
N ARG A 593 29.87 5.31 3.17
CA ARG A 593 29.75 4.98 4.60
C ARG A 593 30.66 3.80 5.01
N MET A 594 30.09 2.77 5.64
CA MET A 594 30.79 1.64 6.24
C MET A 594 30.93 0.43 5.30
N GLU A 595 30.47 0.51 4.05
CA GLU A 595 30.63 -0.60 3.11
C GLU A 595 32.11 -0.89 2.84
N ALA A 596 32.45 -2.07 2.31
CA ALA A 596 33.82 -2.40 1.88
C ALA A 596 34.01 -2.03 0.40
N PRO A 597 35.12 -1.37 -0.01
CA PRO A 597 35.20 -0.82 -1.36
C PRO A 597 35.41 -1.89 -2.44
N ALA A 598 35.80 -3.10 -2.04
CA ALA A 598 35.89 -4.26 -2.92
C ALA A 598 34.53 -4.93 -3.20
N ASP A 599 33.53 -4.67 -2.33
CA ASP A 599 32.24 -5.35 -2.38
C ASP A 599 31.18 -4.54 -3.13
N VAL A 600 31.44 -3.26 -3.40
CA VAL A 600 30.46 -2.35 -4.00
C VAL A 600 30.99 -1.63 -5.23
N SER A 601 30.08 -1.27 -6.12
CA SER A 601 30.30 -0.30 -7.20
C SER A 601 29.34 0.89 -7.05
N TRP A 602 29.70 2.03 -7.63
CA TRP A 602 28.86 3.22 -7.64
C TRP A 602 28.14 3.40 -8.97
N ARG A 603 26.92 3.91 -8.88
CA ARG A 603 26.18 4.55 -9.98
C ARG A 603 25.85 5.99 -9.59
N ILE A 604 26.01 6.92 -10.53
CA ILE A 604 25.74 8.35 -10.36
C ILE A 604 24.66 8.77 -11.35
N TYR A 605 23.68 9.50 -10.84
CA TYR A 605 22.57 10.04 -11.60
C TYR A 605 22.67 11.56 -11.63
N ARG A 606 22.28 12.16 -12.76
CA ARG A 606 22.08 13.61 -12.94
C ARG A 606 20.69 13.84 -13.50
N ASP A 607 19.85 14.53 -12.75
CA ASP A 607 18.46 14.85 -13.11
C ASP A 607 17.64 13.62 -13.52
N GLY A 608 17.90 12.48 -12.86
CA GLY A 608 17.25 11.19 -13.11
C GLY A 608 17.99 10.27 -14.09
N GLU A 609 18.93 10.80 -14.87
CA GLU A 609 19.65 10.05 -15.89
C GLU A 609 20.97 9.49 -15.35
N VAL A 610 21.31 8.25 -15.72
CA VAL A 610 22.60 7.64 -15.34
C VAL A 610 23.72 8.30 -16.13
N VAL A 611 24.66 8.96 -15.43
CA VAL A 611 25.81 9.66 -16.03
C VAL A 611 27.15 8.99 -15.73
N ALA A 612 27.17 8.09 -14.75
CA ALA A 612 28.27 7.18 -14.52
C ALA A 612 27.76 5.90 -13.87
N ASP A 613 28.34 4.78 -14.25
CA ASP A 613 27.94 3.47 -13.75
C ASP A 613 29.17 2.58 -13.53
N GLU A 614 28.99 1.57 -12.68
CA GLU A 614 30.02 0.60 -12.32
C GLU A 614 31.36 1.22 -11.88
N LEU A 615 31.35 2.44 -11.31
CA LEU A 615 32.59 3.04 -10.83
C LEU A 615 33.13 2.22 -9.65
N PRO A 616 34.48 2.10 -9.50
CA PRO A 616 35.06 1.34 -8.40
C PRO A 616 34.55 1.81 -7.04
N GLY A 617 34.19 0.91 -6.12
CA GLY A 617 33.71 1.26 -4.79
C GLY A 617 34.68 2.13 -3.96
N GLY A 618 35.97 2.11 -4.30
CA GLY A 618 37.00 2.99 -3.73
C GLY A 618 36.95 4.45 -4.19
N THR A 619 36.05 4.81 -5.11
CA THR A 619 35.90 6.19 -5.62
C THR A 619 35.38 7.10 -4.51
N THR A 620 36.13 8.17 -4.22
CA THR A 620 35.77 9.20 -3.22
C THR A 620 35.44 10.55 -3.86
N SER A 621 35.76 10.72 -5.14
CA SER A 621 35.41 11.90 -5.93
C SER A 621 35.17 11.50 -7.37
N TRP A 622 34.17 12.09 -8.00
CA TRP A 622 33.88 11.90 -9.42
C TRP A 622 33.58 13.24 -10.08
N THR A 623 34.15 13.48 -11.24
CA THR A 623 33.95 14.71 -12.02
C THR A 623 33.05 14.39 -13.19
N ASP A 624 31.97 15.15 -13.35
CA ASP A 624 31.04 15.01 -14.46
C ASP A 624 31.71 15.47 -15.76
N PRO A 625 32.02 14.56 -16.70
CA PRO A 625 32.69 14.91 -17.94
C PRO A 625 31.77 15.64 -18.92
N ASP A 626 30.45 15.48 -18.75
CA ASP A 626 29.41 15.91 -19.70
C ASP A 626 28.58 17.07 -19.15
N TRP A 627 28.99 17.69 -18.03
CA TRP A 627 28.35 18.91 -17.55
C TRP A 627 28.78 20.10 -18.40
N ASP A 628 27.80 20.83 -18.91
CA ASP A 628 28.01 22.07 -19.63
C ASP A 628 27.99 23.26 -18.66
N ALA A 629 29.15 23.87 -18.43
CA ALA A 629 29.28 25.06 -17.60
C ALA A 629 28.52 26.29 -18.13
N SER A 630 28.12 26.29 -19.41
CA SER A 630 27.26 27.31 -20.00
C SER A 630 25.77 27.05 -19.78
N SER A 631 25.40 25.88 -19.25
CA SER A 631 24.01 25.54 -18.93
C SER A 631 23.45 26.52 -17.90
N GLU A 632 22.32 27.13 -18.25
CA GLU A 632 21.54 27.95 -17.33
C GLU A 632 20.76 27.09 -16.31
N ARG A 633 20.70 25.77 -16.51
CA ARG A 633 20.04 24.81 -15.60
C ARG A 633 20.95 24.36 -14.46
N SER A 634 20.37 24.13 -13.30
CA SER A 634 20.99 23.69 -12.05
C SER A 634 20.87 22.17 -11.94
N PRO A 635 21.94 21.40 -12.26
CA PRO A 635 21.85 19.95 -12.21
C PRO A 635 21.73 19.45 -10.78
N CYS A 636 20.89 18.43 -10.58
CA CYS A 636 20.75 17.69 -9.34
C CYS A 636 21.37 16.30 -9.48
N TYR A 637 22.26 15.94 -8.56
CA TYR A 637 22.91 14.64 -8.56
C TYR A 637 22.40 13.76 -7.42
N THR A 638 22.30 12.46 -7.67
CA THR A 638 22.20 11.44 -6.64
C THR A 638 23.18 10.30 -6.93
N ALA A 639 23.34 9.40 -5.97
CA ALA A 639 24.22 8.25 -6.07
C ALA A 639 23.60 7.02 -5.42
N GLU A 640 23.95 5.86 -5.95
CA GLU A 640 23.54 4.54 -5.46
C GLU A 640 24.76 3.62 -5.40
N LEU A 641 24.77 2.69 -4.44
CA LEU A 641 25.73 1.60 -4.34
C LEU A 641 25.08 0.28 -4.73
N THR A 642 25.85 -0.59 -5.38
CA THR A 642 25.44 -1.96 -5.71
C THR A 642 26.42 -2.95 -5.10
N PHE A 643 25.94 -3.97 -4.39
CA PHE A 643 26.79 -5.11 -4.02
C PHE A 643 27.14 -5.92 -5.27
N THR A 644 28.42 -6.00 -5.61
CA THR A 644 28.88 -6.62 -6.87
C THR A 644 28.62 -8.12 -6.93
N ALA A 645 28.50 -8.79 -5.78
CA ALA A 645 28.27 -10.24 -5.70
C ALA A 645 26.80 -10.63 -5.91
N SER A 646 25.85 -9.82 -5.43
CA SER A 646 24.42 -10.14 -5.44
C SER A 646 23.61 -9.31 -6.43
N GLY A 647 24.12 -8.16 -6.86
CA GLY A 647 23.36 -7.15 -7.59
C GLY A 647 22.39 -6.36 -6.71
N ASN A 648 22.38 -6.54 -5.39
CA ASN A 648 21.47 -5.76 -4.54
C ASN A 648 21.88 -4.30 -4.45
N HIS A 649 20.88 -3.41 -4.51
CA HIS A 649 21.07 -1.96 -4.56
C HIS A 649 20.72 -1.27 -3.24
N SER A 650 21.44 -0.18 -2.95
CA SER A 650 21.13 0.70 -1.84
C SER A 650 19.90 1.56 -2.15
N GLN A 651 19.44 2.29 -1.15
CA GLN A 651 18.63 3.47 -1.43
C GLN A 651 19.47 4.54 -2.15
N HIS A 652 18.82 5.49 -2.82
CA HIS A 652 19.49 6.67 -3.37
C HIS A 652 19.94 7.63 -2.24
N ALA A 653 21.09 8.28 -2.45
CA ALA A 653 21.53 9.39 -1.62
C ALA A 653 20.52 10.57 -1.66
N PRO A 654 20.52 11.48 -0.67
CA PRO A 654 19.83 12.75 -0.82
C PRO A 654 20.32 13.47 -2.08
N ALA A 655 19.39 13.98 -2.89
CA ALA A 655 19.73 14.75 -4.07
C ALA A 655 20.55 15.99 -3.68
N PHE A 656 21.64 16.24 -4.39
CA PHE A 656 22.50 17.40 -4.19
C PHE A 656 22.56 18.20 -5.49
N CYS A 657 21.98 19.40 -5.49
CA CYS A 657 21.93 20.25 -6.66
C CYS A 657 23.00 21.34 -6.62
N TRP A 658 23.52 21.70 -7.79
CA TRP A 658 24.40 22.85 -7.94
C TRP A 658 23.55 24.09 -8.22
N TRP A 659 23.54 25.06 -7.31
CA TRP A 659 22.71 26.27 -7.39
C TRP A 659 23.50 27.54 -7.74
N GLY A 660 24.57 27.44 -8.51
CA GLY A 660 25.47 28.58 -8.73
C GLY A 660 26.58 28.71 -7.69
N PRO A 661 27.65 29.45 -8.00
CA PRO A 661 28.67 29.80 -7.02
C PRO A 661 28.03 30.53 -5.83
N GLY A 662 28.22 30.01 -4.61
CA GLY A 662 27.62 30.58 -3.41
C GLY A 662 26.08 30.56 -3.40
N ALA A 663 25.46 29.59 -4.10
CA ALA A 663 24.01 29.47 -4.26
C ALA A 663 23.35 30.67 -4.96
N SER A 664 24.06 31.33 -5.89
CA SER A 664 23.61 32.53 -6.59
C SER A 664 22.31 32.37 -7.42
N ARG A 665 21.83 31.13 -7.62
CA ARG A 665 20.57 30.80 -8.32
C ARG A 665 19.39 30.61 -7.38
N ILE A 666 19.59 30.78 -6.07
CA ILE A 666 18.51 30.82 -5.08
C ILE A 666 18.26 32.28 -4.72
N THR A 667 17.02 32.73 -4.91
CA THR A 667 16.54 34.00 -4.36
C THR A 667 15.72 33.72 -3.11
N THR A 668 16.11 34.31 -1.98
CA THR A 668 15.40 34.19 -0.70
C THR A 668 14.75 35.52 -0.34
N ILE A 669 13.49 35.46 0.07
CA ILE A 669 12.69 36.60 0.53
C ILE A 669 12.24 36.30 1.96
N ASP A 670 12.68 37.10 2.92
CA ASP A 670 12.26 36.98 4.31
C ASP A 670 10.77 37.26 4.46
N ALA A 671 10.09 36.55 5.36
CA ALA A 671 8.67 36.79 5.67
C ALA A 671 8.40 38.24 6.10
N SER A 672 9.38 38.92 6.71
CA SER A 672 9.25 40.35 7.08
C SER A 672 9.16 41.31 5.89
N ALA A 673 9.57 40.85 4.70
CA ALA A 673 9.46 41.60 3.45
C ALA A 673 8.17 41.28 2.67
N MET A 674 7.35 40.33 3.16
CA MET A 674 6.09 39.94 2.52
C MET A 674 4.93 40.79 3.05
N ALA A 675 3.97 41.08 2.17
CA ALA A 675 2.68 41.62 2.60
C ALA A 675 1.83 40.50 3.20
N ASN A 676 1.36 40.66 4.44
CA ASN A 676 0.54 39.66 5.12
C ASN A 676 -0.91 40.12 5.30
N VAL A 677 -1.83 39.17 5.17
CA VAL A 677 -3.19 39.26 5.69
C VAL A 677 -3.36 38.12 6.69
N GLY A 678 -3.73 38.47 7.92
CA GLY A 678 -3.78 37.51 9.03
C GLY A 678 -2.41 37.20 9.62
N GLY A 679 -2.43 36.45 10.73
CA GLY A 679 -1.25 36.16 11.54
C GLY A 679 -0.66 37.39 12.24
N THR A 680 0.28 37.16 13.16
CA THR A 680 1.00 38.23 13.88
C THR A 680 2.51 38.05 13.72
N GLY A 681 3.21 39.10 13.29
CA GLY A 681 4.67 39.06 13.11
C GLY A 681 5.41 38.94 14.45
N VAL A 682 6.24 37.91 14.61
CA VAL A 682 7.01 37.62 15.83
C VAL A 682 8.37 36.98 15.52
N THR A 683 9.25 36.85 16.53
CA THR A 683 10.58 36.20 16.41
C THR A 683 10.83 35.19 17.55
N ASN A 684 9.78 34.68 18.19
CA ASN A 684 9.86 33.78 19.36
C ASN A 684 10.47 32.39 19.07
N HIS A 685 10.72 32.05 17.80
CA HIS A 685 11.35 30.81 17.34
C HIS A 685 12.68 31.06 16.60
N GLY A 686 13.38 32.16 16.92
CA GLY A 686 14.70 32.50 16.37
C GLY A 686 14.68 33.09 14.96
N ARG A 687 13.55 33.02 14.26
CA ARG A 687 13.31 33.61 12.93
C ARG A 687 12.05 34.44 12.93
N PHE A 688 12.02 35.51 12.14
CA PHE A 688 10.78 36.27 11.94
C PHE A 688 9.78 35.41 11.17
N HIS A 689 8.54 35.36 11.65
CA HIS A 689 7.44 34.68 10.99
C HIS A 689 6.10 35.28 11.46
N TYR A 690 5.02 34.93 10.77
CA TYR A 690 3.66 35.25 11.20
C TYR A 690 3.09 34.06 11.98
N GLN A 691 3.04 34.15 13.31
CA GLN A 691 2.35 33.15 14.12
C GLN A 691 0.84 33.21 13.88
N ASP A 692 0.14 32.09 14.10
CA ASP A 692 -1.30 31.94 13.82
C ASP A 692 -1.71 32.27 12.37
N TRP A 693 -0.78 32.12 11.43
CA TRP A 693 -1.07 32.26 10.01
C TRP A 693 -1.53 30.92 9.40
N GLY A 694 -2.44 30.97 8.43
CA GLY A 694 -2.96 29.79 7.72
C GLY A 694 -4.49 29.57 7.80
N ASP A 695 -5.21 30.36 8.61
CA ASP A 695 -6.68 30.32 8.66
C ASP A 695 -7.30 30.85 7.34
N ALA A 696 -8.58 30.54 7.11
CA ALA A 696 -9.30 30.94 5.90
C ALA A 696 -9.23 32.46 5.66
N GLY A 697 -8.86 32.86 4.44
CA GLY A 697 -8.69 34.25 4.04
C GLY A 697 -7.32 34.87 4.40
N HIS A 698 -6.45 34.14 5.09
CA HIS A 698 -5.06 34.57 5.30
C HIS A 698 -4.24 34.45 4.01
N THR A 699 -3.35 35.41 3.77
CA THR A 699 -2.45 35.42 2.60
C THR A 699 -1.05 35.92 2.97
N LEU A 700 -0.03 35.44 2.29
CA LEU A 700 1.31 36.05 2.23
C LEU A 700 1.65 36.36 0.78
N THR A 701 2.10 37.57 0.50
CA THR A 701 2.47 38.00 -0.85
C THR A 701 3.88 38.55 -0.87
N ALA A 702 4.76 37.91 -1.64
CA ALA A 702 6.07 38.43 -1.98
C ALA A 702 5.98 39.09 -3.37
N SER A 703 6.26 40.39 -3.47
CA SER A 703 6.13 41.16 -4.72
C SER A 703 7.47 41.72 -5.17
N GLY A 704 7.56 42.08 -6.45
CA GLY A 704 8.69 42.82 -7.00
C GLY A 704 10.00 42.03 -7.07
N PHE A 705 9.95 40.69 -7.12
CA PHE A 705 11.15 39.90 -7.36
C PHE A 705 11.39 39.79 -8.86
N THR A 706 12.62 40.09 -9.31
CA THR A 706 12.99 40.00 -10.72
C THR A 706 13.75 38.70 -10.95
N ALA A 707 13.27 37.85 -11.87
CA ALA A 707 13.96 36.61 -12.21
C ALA A 707 15.31 36.91 -12.85
N ALA A 708 16.39 36.32 -12.33
CA ALA A 708 17.73 36.50 -12.89
C ALA A 708 17.98 35.60 -14.12
N GLN A 709 17.19 34.54 -14.26
CA GLN A 709 17.33 33.51 -15.29
C GLN A 709 15.97 33.17 -15.90
N SER A 710 15.98 32.64 -17.12
CA SER A 710 14.77 32.11 -17.77
C SER A 710 14.68 30.60 -17.57
N GLY A 711 13.48 30.06 -17.52
CA GLY A 711 13.20 28.63 -17.36
C GLY A 711 12.51 28.31 -16.04
N THR A 712 12.51 27.01 -15.71
CA THR A 712 11.83 26.45 -14.54
C THR A 712 12.42 27.00 -13.25
N HIS A 713 11.57 27.49 -12.37
CA HIS A 713 11.91 27.85 -11.00
C HIS A 713 11.08 27.02 -10.04
N LEU A 714 11.71 26.55 -8.97
CA LEU A 714 11.03 25.90 -7.86
C LEU A 714 10.72 26.94 -6.79
N VAL A 715 9.44 27.08 -6.47
CA VAL A 715 8.94 27.85 -5.33
C VAL A 715 8.91 26.94 -4.11
N GLN A 716 9.51 27.40 -3.02
CA GLN A 716 9.59 26.68 -1.76
C GLN A 716 9.50 27.66 -0.59
N VAL A 717 9.06 27.22 0.58
CA VAL A 717 9.11 28.03 1.81
C VAL A 717 9.90 27.31 2.91
N THR A 718 10.60 28.09 3.73
CA THR A 718 11.08 27.59 5.03
C THR A 718 9.97 27.76 6.05
N PHE A 719 9.52 26.66 6.63
CA PHE A 719 8.34 26.61 7.46
C PHE A 719 8.58 25.93 8.82
N GLY A 720 7.68 26.21 9.76
CA GLY A 720 7.56 25.50 11.03
C GLY A 720 6.13 25.01 11.22
N ASN A 721 5.95 23.72 11.53
CA ASN A 721 4.64 23.14 11.85
C ASN A 721 4.76 22.27 13.11
N GLY A 722 4.46 22.87 14.26
CA GLY A 722 4.46 22.18 15.55
C GLY A 722 3.10 21.62 15.95
N ALA A 723 2.17 21.40 15.02
CA ALA A 723 0.80 21.01 15.33
C ALA A 723 0.66 19.57 15.87
N GLY A 724 1.65 18.71 15.58
CA GLY A 724 1.69 17.33 16.04
C GLY A 724 3.07 16.71 15.83
N SER A 725 3.19 15.41 16.15
CA SER A 725 4.41 14.65 15.89
C SER A 725 4.54 14.30 14.41
N ILE A 726 5.74 13.87 14.01
CA ILE A 726 6.07 13.51 12.63
C ILE A 726 5.41 12.18 12.21
N ASN A 727 5.06 11.32 13.16
CA ASN A 727 4.60 9.95 12.89
C ASN A 727 3.07 9.81 12.83
N THR A 728 2.31 10.86 13.14
CA THR A 728 0.85 10.79 13.19
C THR A 728 0.22 12.19 13.07
N GLY A 729 -1.11 12.25 13.13
CA GLY A 729 -1.90 13.47 13.16
C GLY A 729 -2.80 13.64 11.93
N ILE A 730 -3.52 14.76 11.93
CA ILE A 730 -4.56 15.08 10.92
C ILE A 730 -4.43 16.51 10.37
N THR A 731 -3.34 17.19 10.71
CA THR A 731 -3.14 18.64 10.55
C THR A 731 -1.90 18.98 9.74
N CYS A 732 -1.55 18.18 8.73
CA CYS A 732 -0.54 18.61 7.75
C CYS A 732 -0.96 19.96 7.16
N GLY A 733 -0.06 20.94 7.18
CA GLY A 733 -0.33 22.23 6.57
C GLY A 733 -0.05 22.15 5.08
N HIS A 734 -0.95 22.64 4.24
CA HIS A 734 -0.62 22.95 2.85
C HIS A 734 -1.33 24.20 2.38
N LYS A 735 -0.70 24.89 1.43
CA LYS A 735 -1.18 26.18 0.92
C LYS A 735 -0.95 26.25 -0.57
N ARG A 736 -1.91 26.85 -1.28
CA ARG A 736 -1.78 27.15 -2.70
C ARG A 736 -0.75 28.26 -2.88
N ALA A 737 0.24 28.02 -3.73
CA ALA A 737 1.22 28.99 -4.18
C ALA A 737 0.90 29.35 -5.63
N GLN A 738 0.75 30.64 -5.92
CA GLN A 738 0.58 31.16 -7.28
C GLN A 738 1.72 32.11 -7.60
N VAL A 739 2.36 31.92 -8.75
CA VAL A 739 3.38 32.81 -9.30
C VAL A 739 2.76 33.60 -10.44
N ILE A 740 2.82 34.92 -10.35
CA ILE A 740 2.11 35.84 -11.24
C ILE A 740 3.12 36.81 -11.86
N ASP A 741 3.11 36.95 -13.19
CA ASP A 741 3.90 37.97 -13.91
C ASP A 741 3.28 39.36 -13.61
N GLU A 742 4.05 40.27 -13.01
CA GLU A 742 3.53 41.59 -12.61
C GLU A 742 3.26 42.50 -13.82
N GLY A 743 3.84 42.21 -14.98
CA GLY A 743 3.62 42.97 -16.21
C GLY A 743 2.33 42.59 -16.94
N THR A 744 1.91 41.33 -16.86
CA THR A 744 0.72 40.81 -17.56
C THR A 744 -0.44 40.43 -16.65
N ASP A 745 -0.19 40.25 -15.36
CA ASP A 745 -1.12 39.71 -14.35
C ASP A 745 -1.54 38.25 -14.62
N GLU A 746 -0.78 37.53 -15.46
CA GLU A 746 -1.01 36.11 -15.75
C GLU A 746 -0.34 35.21 -14.70
N VAL A 747 -1.03 34.12 -14.32
CA VAL A 747 -0.46 33.05 -13.48
C VAL A 747 0.46 32.19 -14.36
N VAL A 748 1.75 32.16 -14.02
CA VAL A 748 2.81 31.42 -14.75
C VAL A 748 3.28 30.15 -14.04
N GLY A 749 2.76 29.90 -12.84
CA GLY A 749 3.01 28.67 -12.07
C GLY A 749 2.06 28.59 -10.89
N GLU A 750 1.59 27.39 -10.59
CA GLU A 750 0.61 27.15 -9.54
C GLU A 750 0.68 25.72 -9.00
N GLY A 751 0.48 25.57 -7.69
CA GLY A 751 0.32 24.28 -7.04
C GLY A 751 0.19 24.41 -5.53
N PHE A 752 0.36 23.29 -4.81
CA PHE A 752 0.28 23.25 -3.35
C PHE A 752 1.64 22.97 -2.72
N LEU A 753 2.05 23.83 -1.78
CA LEU A 753 3.21 23.60 -0.92
C LEU A 753 2.77 22.79 0.29
N MET A 754 3.42 21.65 0.52
CA MET A 754 3.22 20.76 1.66
C MET A 754 4.17 21.12 2.79
N MET A 755 3.63 21.26 3.99
CA MET A 755 4.29 21.71 5.21
C MET A 755 3.87 20.78 6.37
N PRO A 756 4.39 19.54 6.39
CA PRO A 756 4.02 18.51 7.37
C PRO A 756 4.45 18.83 8.78
N HIS A 757 3.92 18.09 9.74
CA HIS A 757 4.35 18.15 11.14
C HIS A 757 5.86 17.97 11.31
N LEU A 758 6.45 18.80 12.17
CA LEU A 758 7.86 18.78 12.55
C LEU A 758 8.08 18.41 14.03
N GLY A 759 7.01 18.21 14.80
CA GLY A 759 7.06 17.93 16.24
C GLY A 759 7.07 19.18 17.12
N GLU A 760 7.68 20.27 16.65
CA GLU A 760 7.78 21.53 17.40
C GLU A 760 7.83 22.76 16.48
N TRP A 761 7.33 23.91 16.96
CA TRP A 761 7.27 25.16 16.18
C TRP A 761 8.65 25.83 15.98
N GLY A 762 9.64 25.47 16.79
CA GLY A 762 11.00 25.99 16.71
C GLY A 762 11.89 25.28 15.69
N ARG A 763 11.45 24.13 15.19
CA ARG A 763 12.12 23.41 14.11
C ARG A 763 11.68 24.00 12.77
N TRP A 764 12.66 24.27 11.91
CA TRP A 764 12.46 24.84 10.59
C TRP A 764 12.96 23.88 9.54
N GLU A 765 12.10 23.55 8.57
CA GLU A 765 12.43 22.73 7.41
C GLU A 765 11.93 23.44 6.14
N ASP A 766 12.30 22.91 4.99
CA ASP A 766 11.85 23.43 3.70
C ASP A 766 10.66 22.63 3.15
N SER A 767 9.68 23.32 2.57
CA SER A 767 8.45 22.70 2.03
C SER A 767 8.71 21.88 0.77
N SER A 768 7.65 21.24 0.26
CA SER A 768 7.65 20.75 -1.12
C SER A 768 7.80 21.90 -2.13
N PHE A 769 7.87 21.56 -3.42
CA PHE A 769 8.03 22.52 -4.50
C PHE A 769 6.73 22.78 -5.27
N VAL A 770 6.59 24.01 -5.76
CA VAL A 770 5.68 24.36 -6.87
C VAL A 770 6.53 24.90 -8.00
N GLU A 771 6.35 24.40 -9.21
CA GLU A 771 7.12 24.85 -10.38
C GLU A 771 6.47 26.05 -11.06
N ALA A 772 7.29 26.94 -11.60
CA ALA A 772 6.87 28.07 -12.41
C ALA A 772 7.87 28.34 -13.53
N GLU A 773 7.37 28.68 -14.73
CA GLU A 773 8.22 29.06 -15.86
C GLU A 773 8.43 30.57 -15.87
N LEU A 774 9.65 31.01 -15.57
CA LEU A 774 9.99 32.44 -15.48
C LEU A 774 10.87 32.89 -16.63
N VAL A 775 10.86 34.19 -16.89
CA VAL A 775 11.67 34.88 -17.90
C VAL A 775 12.58 35.89 -17.22
N ALA A 776 13.87 35.83 -17.53
CA ALA A 776 14.89 36.73 -17.01
C ALA A 776 14.53 38.21 -17.23
N GLY A 777 14.76 39.04 -16.20
CA GLY A 777 14.51 40.47 -16.24
C GLY A 777 13.04 40.89 -16.06
N ARG A 778 12.10 39.94 -15.99
CA ARG A 778 10.71 40.23 -15.61
C ARG A 778 10.52 40.16 -14.10
N SER A 779 9.54 40.93 -13.61
CA SER A 779 9.15 40.93 -12.20
C SER A 779 7.91 40.09 -11.98
N TYR A 780 7.90 39.39 -10.86
CA TYR A 780 6.83 38.47 -10.48
C TYR A 780 6.42 38.72 -9.02
N ARG A 781 5.22 38.25 -8.68
CA ARG A 781 4.76 38.10 -7.31
C ARG A 781 4.38 36.66 -7.02
N VAL A 782 4.68 36.19 -5.81
CA VAL A 782 4.20 34.91 -5.29
C VAL A 782 3.14 35.17 -4.23
N VAL A 783 1.98 34.54 -4.37
CA VAL A 783 0.88 34.59 -3.40
C VAL A 783 0.69 33.22 -2.78
N LEU A 784 0.81 33.14 -1.46
CA LEU A 784 0.49 31.97 -0.65
C LEU A 784 -0.87 32.18 0.02
N SER A 785 -1.78 31.22 -0.13
CA SER A 785 -3.13 31.31 0.43
C SER A 785 -3.75 29.94 0.67
N GLY A 786 -4.80 29.89 1.51
CA GLY A 786 -5.69 28.74 1.62
C GLY A 786 -6.94 28.93 0.77
N ASP A 787 -7.46 27.84 0.21
CA ASP A 787 -8.71 27.78 -0.56
C ASP A 787 -9.49 26.48 -0.25
N ALA A 788 -10.53 26.19 -1.06
CA ALA A 788 -11.38 25.01 -0.87
C ALA A 788 -10.65 23.66 -1.06
N ARG A 789 -9.42 23.68 -1.61
CA ARG A 789 -8.59 22.49 -1.83
C ARG A 789 -7.40 22.41 -0.86
N SER A 790 -7.07 23.53 -0.23
CA SER A 790 -6.09 23.63 0.86
C SER A 790 -6.65 23.11 2.19
N VAL A 791 -7.10 21.85 2.20
CA VAL A 791 -7.84 21.23 3.30
C VAL A 791 -7.23 19.89 3.71
N ASN A 792 -6.83 19.77 4.97
CA ASN A 792 -6.34 18.56 5.61
C ASN A 792 -7.47 17.79 6.31
N MET A 793 -7.12 16.70 6.99
CA MET A 793 -8.09 15.80 7.61
C MET A 793 -8.91 16.47 8.72
N SER A 794 -8.39 17.49 9.41
CA SER A 794 -9.17 18.25 10.40
C SER A 794 -10.44 18.93 9.84
N SER A 795 -10.52 19.12 8.52
CA SER A 795 -11.67 19.71 7.83
C SER A 795 -12.90 18.80 7.71
N PHE A 796 -12.79 17.52 8.07
CA PHE A 796 -13.87 16.54 7.95
C PHE A 796 -14.55 16.25 9.29
N SER A 797 -15.87 16.05 9.27
CA SER A 797 -16.66 15.78 10.50
C SER A 797 -16.27 14.49 11.21
N HIS A 798 -15.74 13.48 10.49
CA HIS A 798 -15.16 12.27 11.08
C HIS A 798 -14.14 12.58 12.19
N PHE A 799 -13.33 13.64 12.01
CA PHE A 799 -12.27 14.01 12.94
C PHE A 799 -12.70 14.99 14.03
N GLU A 800 -13.98 15.35 14.14
CA GLU A 800 -14.47 16.14 15.29
C GLU A 800 -14.22 15.42 16.62
N SER A 801 -14.22 14.08 16.59
CA SER A 801 -13.91 13.23 17.74
C SER A 801 -12.41 12.98 17.95
N TYR A 802 -11.53 13.50 17.10
CA TYR A 802 -10.09 13.28 17.25
C TYR A 802 -9.55 13.97 18.52
N THR A 803 -8.78 13.22 19.31
CA THR A 803 -8.18 13.64 20.59
C THR A 803 -6.67 13.41 20.64
N GLY A 804 -6.07 12.89 19.57
CA GLY A 804 -4.61 12.63 19.49
C GLY A 804 -3.73 13.86 19.26
N GLY A 805 -4.31 15.04 19.06
CA GLY A 805 -3.59 16.27 18.72
C GLY A 805 -4.52 17.45 18.41
N LEU A 806 -4.01 18.43 17.67
CA LEU A 806 -4.81 19.56 17.19
C LEU A 806 -5.76 19.15 16.05
N GLY A 807 -6.72 20.00 15.72
CA GLY A 807 -7.64 19.77 14.61
C GLY A 807 -8.87 18.93 14.95
N GLY A 808 -9.03 18.49 16.20
CA GLY A 808 -10.17 17.70 16.67
C GLY A 808 -11.39 18.55 17.05
N SER A 809 -11.85 18.40 18.30
CA SER A 809 -12.96 19.18 18.86
C SER A 809 -12.73 20.69 18.89
N SER A 810 -11.47 21.14 18.79
CA SER A 810 -11.09 22.56 18.73
C SER A 810 -11.38 23.23 17.38
N GLY A 811 -11.80 22.48 16.35
CA GLY A 811 -12.06 23.01 15.02
C GLY A 811 -11.00 22.61 14.00
N VAL A 812 -11.18 23.09 12.77
CA VAL A 812 -10.21 22.95 11.68
C VAL A 812 -8.89 23.62 12.07
N PHE A 813 -7.76 23.00 11.75
CA PHE A 813 -6.43 23.55 12.03
C PHE A 813 -5.52 23.42 10.80
N GLU A 814 -5.12 24.57 10.25
CA GLU A 814 -4.37 24.69 8.99
C GLU A 814 -3.15 25.60 9.11
N ARG A 815 -2.75 25.91 10.35
CA ARG A 815 -1.78 26.95 10.66
C ARG A 815 -0.34 26.45 10.52
N VAL A 816 0.50 27.30 9.96
CA VAL A 816 1.94 27.07 9.78
C VAL A 816 2.69 28.37 9.99
N ASN A 817 3.94 28.28 10.46
CA ASN A 817 4.87 29.39 10.46
C ASN A 817 5.63 29.39 9.14
N ILE A 818 5.76 30.56 8.49
CA ILE A 818 6.62 30.74 7.30
C ILE A 818 7.64 31.81 7.61
N ALA A 819 8.93 31.46 7.47
CA ALA A 819 10.05 32.36 7.73
C ALA A 819 10.65 32.94 6.43
N GLU A 820 10.69 32.15 5.36
CA GLU A 820 11.33 32.52 4.10
C GLU A 820 10.54 31.95 2.92
N LEU A 821 10.53 32.67 1.80
CA LEU A 821 10.16 32.16 0.48
C LEU A 821 11.44 32.05 -0.35
N LYS A 822 11.64 30.92 -1.02
CA LYS A 822 12.79 30.61 -1.85
C LYS A 822 12.34 30.34 -3.28
N LEU A 823 13.05 30.94 -4.23
CA LEU A 823 12.90 30.74 -5.68
C LEU A 823 14.21 30.14 -6.17
N LEU A 824 14.21 28.86 -6.55
CA LEU A 824 15.39 28.13 -6.97
C LEU A 824 15.34 27.95 -8.50
N ALA A 825 16.23 28.59 -9.25
CA ALA A 825 16.29 28.44 -10.71
C ALA A 825 16.87 27.07 -11.09
N ARG A 826 16.04 26.22 -11.71
CA ARG A 826 16.32 24.80 -12.02
C ARG A 826 16.85 24.60 -13.43
#